data_AF-A0AAI9XWY4-F1
#
_entry.id   AF-A0AAI9XWY4-F1
#
_cell.length_a   1.000
_cell.length_b   1.000
_cell.length_c   1.000
_cell.angle_alpha   90.00
_cell.angle_beta   90.00
_cell.angle_gamma   90.00
#
_symmetry.space_group_name_H-M   'P 1'
#
loop_
_entity.id
_entity.type
_entity.pdbx_description
1 polymer ?
#
loop_
_entity_poly.entity_id
_entity_poly.type
_entity_poly.pdbx_seq_one_letter_code
_entity_poly.pdbx_strand_id
1 'polypeptide(L)'
;MNFYPVPPIIQAELYIRVPDELRCHGKETEWRGGFARRFQHIFLEGPIVDDLGNLYIVDIPYGRILKIDPKKTISVVAEWDGEPNGLAATDDGRLVIADYKQGILSFDPSDRKIKPLITRRHLERFKGPNDLIVDSKGSIYFTDQGQTGMTDPTGKVYRLLPDGKLETLVENGVSPNGLVLSPDERFLFVAMTRSNQVWRLPLHPDGTTTKAGVFFQSFGNAGPDGLAIDEEGSLFICHPSLGSVFVVDSDGIPKARIVSGTSGINLTNCCFGGPENKTLFITDSLEGNIQKLDWHCRGARPQPSLKRYNFIAEKKVTRDGGVNTLPADEVQLCDDANQPAAETGPTVISIENSTVSHGEGLGFMASLFADPDLRSNNTELLQLLARVPSASEPILQPCGPPPDEEGKALFDKYLSWSHVQSPFLRRDEVKSLCGRVFSHESAGQPASNHDLFRACMILAIGSVLPFLNGTHDQHPEGYYLAALQRMGPDFLTRGLASIQDLLLICRFGIYHRIGTSIWDVVRLCGRLCIEQGLHHNDNDSMNFMQVQMKRRVFWQVYMIDRYSSTVLGKPFSIDDRDIEVGFPADANDEEIVTANQISSNFEAFRSSHATLDTTEMTVFFISVRLRQISSRIHSDFSRLACNYLQPSKSHLAPGHIFQTLSCLMQDLQYWRDNCPAFPQPKCLYESQDWYDLLLAREQLYLVRRAIDLMPKRGGKTPHHISVLCLRIALRTIWAYSRLCQQRPLITHTRSYFHMMFTAGLSVLFCVSTATKIDKEGLSDASAGLIRCEETLKNMAEQLPSAKQYVAVFEALRRNTTRKLDKVLENLQSDVLSQGKTLEYTRAGFRQSSERFSEPLVASGSSILGSQCVSGPSTLSTNLDARVQETDFPGSIPSNLSFVPAVERAMVGNPITLSHGSRNTCGPIPATATFSPGSGFMDWALLGDEALWNMESALGEYVYGDPERHIAALDTFEFQ
;
A
#
# COMPACT_ATOMS: atom_id res chain seq x y z
N MET A 1 -1.60 7.09 -17.10
CA MET A 1 -1.59 8.11 -18.16
C MET A 1 -2.87 7.93 -18.96
N ASN A 2 -3.72 8.95 -19.03
CA ASN A 2 -4.82 9.01 -19.99
C ASN A 2 -4.47 10.09 -21.01
N PHE A 3 -4.65 9.81 -22.29
CA PHE A 3 -4.29 10.67 -23.44
C PHE A 3 -5.32 11.76 -23.74
N TYR A 4 -6.16 12.12 -22.75
CA TYR A 4 -7.31 12.98 -22.95
C TYR A 4 -7.28 14.15 -21.97
N PRO A 5 -7.80 15.34 -22.36
CA PRO A 5 -7.89 16.50 -21.47
C PRO A 5 -8.57 16.14 -20.15
N VAL A 6 -8.19 16.82 -19.07
CA VAL A 6 -8.88 16.67 -17.78
C VAL A 6 -10.37 16.98 -18.00
N PRO A 7 -11.27 16.03 -17.71
CA PRO A 7 -12.69 16.24 -17.94
C PRO A 7 -13.20 17.38 -17.04
N PRO A 8 -14.07 18.28 -17.55
CA PRO A 8 -14.65 19.35 -16.76
C PRO A 8 -15.41 18.82 -15.53
N ILE A 9 -15.30 19.57 -14.43
CA ILE A 9 -16.05 19.29 -13.20
C ILE A 9 -17.38 20.06 -13.28
N ILE A 10 -18.49 19.34 -13.07
CA ILE A 10 -19.84 19.91 -13.06
C ILE A 10 -20.44 19.64 -11.70
N GLN A 11 -21.02 20.64 -11.05
CA GLN A 11 -21.63 20.46 -9.74
C GLN A 11 -23.13 20.15 -9.89
N ALA A 12 -23.59 19.08 -9.24
CA ALA A 12 -25.02 18.76 -9.15
C ALA A 12 -25.74 19.72 -8.18
N GLU A 13 -27.06 19.84 -8.31
CA GLU A 13 -27.90 20.64 -7.43
C GLU A 13 -28.76 19.75 -6.52
N LEU A 14 -29.00 20.17 -5.27
CA LEU A 14 -29.96 19.48 -4.42
C LEU A 14 -31.37 19.60 -5.02
N TYR A 15 -31.99 18.48 -5.39
CA TYR A 15 -33.38 18.44 -5.83
C TYR A 15 -34.33 18.48 -4.64
N ILE A 16 -34.14 17.56 -3.70
CA ILE A 16 -34.94 17.44 -2.48
C ILE A 16 -34.20 16.55 -1.45
N ARG A 17 -34.40 16.83 -0.16
CA ARG A 17 -34.01 15.93 0.94
C ARG A 17 -35.25 15.26 1.47
N VAL A 18 -35.19 13.95 1.73
CA VAL A 18 -36.30 13.25 2.40
C VAL A 18 -36.47 13.85 3.80
N PRO A 19 -37.67 14.37 4.13
CA PRO A 19 -37.94 14.98 5.42
C PRO A 19 -37.71 14.01 6.58
N ASP A 20 -37.27 14.55 7.72
CA ASP A 20 -36.93 13.74 8.89
C ASP A 20 -38.16 13.00 9.44
N GLU A 21 -39.38 13.51 9.21
CA GLU A 21 -40.64 12.86 9.61
C GLU A 21 -40.95 11.58 8.81
N LEU A 22 -40.36 11.44 7.62
CA LEU A 22 -40.48 10.23 6.80
C LEU A 22 -39.33 9.24 7.02
N ARG A 23 -38.34 9.59 7.84
CA ARG A 23 -37.26 8.67 8.23
C ARG A 23 -37.74 7.71 9.31
N CYS A 24 -37.24 6.49 9.26
CA CYS A 24 -37.71 5.40 10.13
C CYS A 24 -36.97 5.39 11.49
N HIS A 25 -36.94 6.53 12.17
CA HIS A 25 -36.36 6.65 13.50
C HIS A 25 -37.02 5.67 14.48
N GLY A 26 -36.21 4.94 15.25
CA GLY A 26 -36.69 3.97 16.24
C GLY A 26 -37.21 2.64 15.66
N LYS A 27 -37.24 2.47 14.32
CA LYS A 27 -37.43 1.16 13.70
C LYS A 27 -36.07 0.48 13.50
N GLU A 28 -35.88 -0.67 14.15
CA GLU A 28 -34.73 -1.52 13.88
C GLU A 28 -34.85 -2.18 12.52
N THR A 29 -33.70 -2.45 11.91
CA THR A 29 -33.59 -3.19 10.65
C THR A 29 -32.45 -4.20 10.78
N GLU A 30 -32.62 -5.38 10.18
CA GLU A 30 -31.57 -6.39 10.05
C GLU A 30 -30.47 -5.94 9.08
N TRP A 31 -30.79 -4.96 8.23
CA TRP A 31 -29.85 -4.28 7.35
C TRP A 31 -28.91 -3.38 8.18
N ARG A 32 -27.94 -4.02 8.84
CA ARG A 32 -26.91 -3.38 9.68
C ARG A 32 -25.60 -3.36 8.88
N GLY A 33 -25.28 -2.24 8.22
CA GLY A 33 -24.09 -2.15 7.35
C GLY A 33 -22.87 -1.40 7.93
N GLY A 34 -21.68 -1.84 7.50
CA GLY A 34 -20.35 -1.27 7.81
C GLY A 34 -20.01 0.01 7.04
N PHE A 35 -20.87 1.03 7.16
CA PHE A 35 -20.68 2.32 6.52
C PHE A 35 -19.67 3.19 7.27
N ALA A 36 -18.88 3.97 6.54
CA ALA A 36 -17.91 4.91 7.11
C ALA A 36 -18.57 6.09 7.86
N ARG A 37 -19.88 6.31 7.65
CA ARG A 37 -20.68 7.36 8.30
C ARG A 37 -21.92 6.74 8.95
N ARG A 38 -22.43 7.44 9.97
CA ARG A 38 -23.59 6.98 10.76
C ARG A 38 -24.83 6.85 9.86
N PHE A 39 -25.41 5.66 9.83
CA PHE A 39 -26.68 5.37 9.18
C PHE A 39 -27.80 6.29 9.72
N GLN A 40 -28.47 7.03 8.84
CA GLN A 40 -29.49 8.03 9.21
C GLN A 40 -30.93 7.53 9.04
N HIS A 41 -31.18 6.24 9.27
CA HIS A 41 -32.52 5.63 9.16
C HIS A 41 -33.19 5.83 7.79
N ILE A 42 -32.37 5.84 6.74
CA ILE A 42 -32.75 5.83 5.33
C ILE A 42 -31.56 5.37 4.49
N PHE A 43 -31.82 4.67 3.39
CA PHE A 43 -30.81 4.42 2.35
C PHE A 43 -31.50 4.36 0.98
N LEU A 44 -31.34 5.42 0.20
CA LEU A 44 -32.03 5.59 -1.08
C LEU A 44 -31.29 4.93 -2.23
N GLU A 45 -32.04 4.22 -3.07
CA GLU A 45 -31.51 3.50 -4.24
C GLU A 45 -32.53 3.42 -5.39
N GLY A 46 -32.09 2.89 -6.54
CA GLY A 46 -32.96 2.51 -7.66
C GLY A 46 -33.95 3.58 -8.12
N PRO A 47 -33.51 4.80 -8.50
CA PRO A 47 -34.40 5.86 -8.94
C PRO A 47 -34.99 5.58 -10.34
N ILE A 48 -36.27 5.87 -10.56
CA ILE A 48 -36.91 5.86 -11.88
C ILE A 48 -37.95 6.98 -12.01
N VAL A 49 -38.00 7.65 -13.16
CA VAL A 49 -38.96 8.74 -13.43
C VAL A 49 -39.99 8.32 -14.45
N ASP A 50 -41.28 8.46 -14.14
CA ASP A 50 -42.37 8.19 -15.07
C ASP A 50 -42.65 9.35 -16.05
N ASP A 51 -43.46 9.10 -17.07
CA ASP A 51 -43.86 10.07 -18.09
C ASP A 51 -44.67 11.27 -17.59
N LEU A 52 -45.06 11.28 -16.31
CA LEU A 52 -45.72 12.40 -15.62
C LEU A 52 -44.74 13.20 -14.76
N GLY A 53 -43.45 12.81 -14.73
CA GLY A 53 -42.41 13.44 -13.93
C GLY A 53 -42.43 13.02 -12.46
N ASN A 54 -43.11 11.94 -12.10
CA ASN A 54 -43.00 11.37 -10.75
C ASN A 54 -41.72 10.54 -10.65
N LEU A 55 -40.93 10.80 -9.61
CA LEU A 55 -39.71 10.06 -9.29
C LEU A 55 -40.00 9.01 -8.22
N TYR A 56 -39.78 7.74 -8.54
CA TYR A 56 -39.89 6.59 -7.65
C TYR A 56 -38.49 6.15 -7.23
N ILE A 57 -38.31 5.87 -5.93
CA ILE A 57 -37.01 5.55 -5.32
C ILE A 57 -37.28 4.52 -4.22
N VAL A 58 -36.37 3.56 -4.03
CA VAL A 58 -36.48 2.58 -2.94
C VAL A 58 -35.72 3.04 -1.70
N ASP A 59 -36.19 2.60 -0.54
CA ASP A 59 -35.49 2.70 0.73
C ASP A 59 -35.22 1.29 1.24
N ILE A 60 -34.01 0.79 0.97
CA ILE A 60 -33.58 -0.60 1.19
C ILE A 60 -33.90 -1.10 2.60
N PRO A 61 -33.46 -0.42 3.68
CA PRO A 61 -33.45 -1.00 5.02
C PRO A 61 -34.85 -1.17 5.59
N TYR A 62 -35.84 -0.51 4.98
CA TYR A 62 -37.22 -0.43 5.46
C TYR A 62 -38.24 -0.94 4.44
N GLY A 63 -37.80 -1.63 3.39
CA GLY A 63 -38.69 -2.40 2.54
C GLY A 63 -39.76 -1.57 1.83
N ARG A 64 -39.42 -0.36 1.35
CA ARG A 64 -40.44 0.57 0.85
C ARG A 64 -40.06 1.29 -0.45
N ILE A 65 -41.08 1.68 -1.21
CA ILE A 65 -40.96 2.56 -2.39
C ILE A 65 -41.52 3.93 -2.02
N LEU A 66 -40.72 4.96 -2.20
CA LEU A 66 -41.09 6.37 -2.09
C LEU A 66 -41.42 6.92 -3.48
N LYS A 67 -42.43 7.78 -3.55
CA LYS A 67 -42.80 8.55 -4.74
C LYS A 67 -42.68 10.03 -4.45
N ILE A 68 -41.99 10.75 -5.32
CA ILE A 68 -41.82 12.20 -5.30
C ILE A 68 -42.55 12.77 -6.53
N ASP A 69 -43.60 13.55 -6.32
CA ASP A 69 -44.33 14.17 -7.42
C ASP A 69 -43.58 15.41 -7.98
N PRO A 70 -43.97 15.95 -9.16
CA PRO A 70 -43.37 17.18 -9.70
C PRO A 70 -43.49 18.42 -8.79
N LYS A 71 -44.38 18.39 -7.78
CA LYS A 71 -44.53 19.43 -6.75
C LYS A 71 -43.64 19.17 -5.53
N LYS A 72 -42.77 18.16 -5.57
CA LYS A 72 -41.86 17.76 -4.50
C LYS A 72 -42.56 17.22 -3.25
N THR A 73 -43.76 16.66 -3.42
CA THR A 73 -44.46 15.92 -2.35
C THR A 73 -43.96 14.49 -2.30
N ILE A 74 -43.52 14.03 -1.13
CA ILE A 74 -43.06 12.65 -0.92
C ILE A 74 -44.16 11.81 -0.27
N SER A 75 -44.40 10.61 -0.81
CA SER A 75 -45.35 9.63 -0.27
C SER A 75 -44.76 8.21 -0.32
N VAL A 76 -45.14 7.35 0.62
CA VAL A 76 -44.83 5.92 0.58
C VAL A 76 -45.92 5.22 -0.25
N VAL A 77 -45.55 4.58 -1.36
CA VAL A 77 -46.50 3.91 -2.26
C VAL A 77 -46.57 2.40 -2.06
N ALA A 78 -45.55 1.80 -1.45
CA ALA A 78 -45.51 0.41 -1.03
C ALA A 78 -44.55 0.23 0.15
N GLU A 79 -44.87 -0.69 1.07
CA GLU A 79 -44.03 -1.13 2.19
C GLU A 79 -44.27 -2.64 2.38
N TRP A 80 -43.21 -3.44 2.49
CA TRP A 80 -43.26 -4.89 2.70
C TRP A 80 -42.00 -5.39 3.44
N ASP A 81 -41.98 -6.67 3.83
CA ASP A 81 -40.81 -7.29 4.47
C ASP A 81 -39.75 -7.66 3.43
N GLY A 82 -39.08 -6.68 2.86
CA GLY A 82 -38.04 -6.87 1.85
C GLY A 82 -36.95 -5.83 1.93
N GLU A 83 -35.98 -5.94 1.02
CA GLU A 83 -34.82 -5.07 0.92
C GLU A 83 -34.70 -4.56 -0.54
N PRO A 84 -35.62 -3.71 -1.00
CA PRO A 84 -35.65 -3.25 -2.39
C PRO A 84 -34.44 -2.38 -2.68
N ASN A 85 -33.78 -2.66 -3.80
CA ASN A 85 -32.51 -2.05 -4.16
C ASN A 85 -32.59 -1.44 -5.58
N GLY A 86 -33.05 -2.19 -6.58
CA GLY A 86 -33.21 -1.70 -7.95
C GLY A 86 -34.67 -1.58 -8.38
N LEU A 87 -34.98 -0.61 -9.25
CA LEU A 87 -36.28 -0.48 -9.92
C LEU A 87 -36.11 -0.38 -11.44
N ALA A 88 -36.95 -1.10 -12.18
CA ALA A 88 -37.20 -0.81 -13.59
C ALA A 88 -38.69 -0.85 -13.91
N ALA A 89 -39.08 -0.26 -15.03
CA ALA A 89 -40.44 -0.33 -15.52
C ALA A 89 -40.56 -1.32 -16.68
N THR A 90 -41.74 -1.92 -16.80
CA THR A 90 -42.14 -2.74 -17.93
C THR A 90 -43.11 -1.96 -18.81
N ASP A 91 -43.21 -2.33 -20.08
CA ASP A 91 -44.09 -1.64 -21.06
C ASP A 91 -45.58 -1.68 -20.67
N ASP A 92 -46.00 -2.65 -19.85
CA ASP A 92 -47.36 -2.73 -19.34
C ASP A 92 -47.64 -1.79 -18.14
N GLY A 93 -46.65 -0.97 -17.75
CA GLY A 93 -46.75 0.04 -16.70
C GLY A 93 -46.60 -0.50 -15.28
N ARG A 94 -46.09 -1.72 -15.10
CA ARG A 94 -45.67 -2.23 -13.79
C ARG A 94 -44.21 -1.90 -13.50
N LEU A 95 -43.87 -1.84 -12.22
CA LEU A 95 -42.48 -1.81 -11.75
C LEU A 95 -42.00 -3.23 -11.46
N VAL A 96 -40.73 -3.48 -11.78
CA VAL A 96 -39.97 -4.66 -11.40
C VAL A 96 -38.94 -4.22 -10.37
N ILE A 97 -38.74 -5.03 -9.34
CA ILE A 97 -37.91 -4.70 -8.19
C ILE A 97 -36.83 -5.77 -8.03
N ALA A 98 -35.58 -5.35 -7.89
CA ALA A 98 -34.50 -6.19 -7.40
C ALA A 98 -34.50 -6.04 -5.89
N ASP A 99 -34.99 -7.08 -5.21
CA ASP A 99 -35.07 -7.14 -3.76
C ASP A 99 -33.95 -8.04 -3.26
N TYR A 100 -33.03 -7.47 -2.48
CA TYR A 100 -31.85 -8.16 -1.96
C TYR A 100 -32.26 -9.40 -1.14
N LYS A 101 -33.39 -9.32 -0.42
CA LYS A 101 -33.92 -10.37 0.46
C LYS A 101 -34.79 -11.38 -0.29
N GLN A 102 -35.65 -10.93 -1.22
CA GLN A 102 -36.72 -11.76 -1.79
C GLN A 102 -36.51 -12.23 -3.23
N GLY A 103 -35.56 -11.67 -3.98
CA GLY A 103 -35.38 -11.98 -5.40
C GLY A 103 -35.90 -10.87 -6.31
N ILE A 104 -36.34 -11.24 -7.51
CA ILE A 104 -36.99 -10.30 -8.43
C ILE A 104 -38.50 -10.31 -8.19
N LEU A 105 -39.05 -9.14 -7.90
CA LEU A 105 -40.46 -8.92 -7.60
C LEU A 105 -41.10 -8.03 -8.68
N SER A 106 -42.43 -8.02 -8.71
CA SER A 106 -43.23 -7.09 -9.48
C SER A 106 -44.15 -6.31 -8.56
N PHE A 107 -44.35 -5.05 -8.91
CA PHE A 107 -45.27 -4.14 -8.25
C PHE A 107 -46.18 -3.54 -9.30
N ASP A 108 -47.48 -3.71 -9.12
CA ASP A 108 -48.48 -3.03 -9.94
C ASP A 108 -48.97 -1.77 -9.20
N PRO A 109 -48.64 -0.56 -9.69
CA PRO A 109 -49.07 0.68 -9.07
C PRO A 109 -50.57 0.96 -9.21
N SER A 110 -51.40 0.02 -9.69
CA SER A 110 -52.86 0.14 -9.62
C SER A 110 -53.47 -0.68 -8.48
N ASP A 111 -52.88 -1.83 -8.12
CA ASP A 111 -53.37 -2.73 -7.06
C ASP A 111 -52.53 -2.72 -5.78
N ARG A 112 -51.37 -2.04 -5.78
CA ARG A 112 -50.44 -1.90 -4.65
C ARG A 112 -49.83 -3.21 -4.15
N LYS A 113 -49.91 -4.30 -4.94
CA LYS A 113 -49.42 -5.61 -4.53
C LYS A 113 -48.01 -5.87 -5.04
N ILE A 114 -47.16 -6.29 -4.11
CA ILE A 114 -45.86 -6.90 -4.40
C ILE A 114 -46.07 -8.38 -4.69
N LYS A 115 -45.57 -8.87 -5.83
CA LYS A 115 -45.69 -10.28 -6.26
C LYS A 115 -44.33 -10.80 -6.71
N PRO A 116 -43.90 -12.00 -6.29
CA PRO A 116 -42.65 -12.59 -6.76
C PRO A 116 -42.71 -12.90 -8.26
N LEU A 117 -41.67 -12.54 -9.01
CA LEU A 117 -41.45 -12.98 -10.40
C LEU A 117 -40.52 -14.18 -10.45
N ILE A 118 -39.34 -14.05 -9.85
CA ILE A 118 -38.40 -15.16 -9.70
C ILE A 118 -37.61 -14.98 -8.42
N THR A 119 -37.57 -16.02 -7.59
CA THR A 119 -36.99 -15.93 -6.25
C THR A 119 -35.92 -16.99 -5.97
N ARG A 120 -35.78 -17.95 -6.90
CA ARG A 120 -34.82 -19.05 -6.82
C ARG A 120 -34.34 -19.46 -8.20
N ARG A 121 -33.12 -20.00 -8.26
CA ARG A 121 -32.54 -20.70 -9.42
C ARG A 121 -32.01 -22.05 -8.93
N HIS A 122 -32.39 -23.15 -9.57
CA HIS A 122 -31.97 -24.51 -9.17
C HIS A 122 -32.18 -24.81 -7.68
N LEU A 123 -33.32 -24.39 -7.13
CA LEU A 123 -33.71 -24.48 -5.71
C LEU A 123 -32.91 -23.59 -4.74
N GLU A 124 -31.91 -22.85 -5.20
CA GLU A 124 -31.13 -21.90 -4.41
C GLU A 124 -31.72 -20.49 -4.50
N ARG A 125 -31.60 -19.70 -3.43
CA ARG A 125 -31.91 -18.26 -3.45
C ARG A 125 -30.81 -17.51 -4.21
N PHE A 126 -31.14 -16.34 -4.74
CA PHE A 126 -30.14 -15.38 -5.18
C PHE A 126 -29.33 -14.90 -3.98
N LYS A 127 -28.06 -14.51 -4.19
CA LYS A 127 -27.18 -14.04 -3.12
C LYS A 127 -27.57 -12.66 -2.61
N GLY A 128 -28.12 -11.82 -3.48
CA GLY A 128 -28.59 -10.49 -3.17
C GLY A 128 -28.73 -9.69 -4.46
N PRO A 129 -29.91 -9.71 -5.11
CA PRO A 129 -30.18 -8.86 -6.25
C PRO A 129 -29.95 -7.38 -5.92
N ASN A 130 -29.32 -6.65 -6.83
CA ASN A 130 -29.02 -5.24 -6.60
C ASN A 130 -29.72 -4.34 -7.61
N ASP A 131 -29.34 -4.39 -8.88
CA ASP A 131 -29.90 -3.51 -9.90
C ASP A 131 -30.55 -4.32 -11.03
N LEU A 132 -31.43 -3.69 -11.82
CA LEU A 132 -32.10 -4.32 -12.94
C LEU A 132 -32.54 -3.34 -14.04
N ILE A 133 -32.68 -3.86 -15.25
CA ILE A 133 -33.21 -3.13 -16.40
C ILE A 133 -34.11 -4.04 -17.25
N VAL A 134 -34.92 -3.44 -18.12
CA VAL A 134 -35.76 -4.14 -19.10
C VAL A 134 -35.34 -3.73 -20.51
N ASP A 135 -35.17 -4.71 -21.40
CA ASP A 135 -34.89 -4.47 -22.82
C ASP A 135 -36.17 -4.21 -23.64
N SER A 136 -36.02 -3.85 -24.91
CA SER A 136 -37.11 -3.60 -25.85
C SER A 136 -37.97 -4.83 -26.18
N LYS A 137 -37.52 -6.02 -25.79
CA LYS A 137 -38.22 -7.30 -25.96
C LYS A 137 -38.90 -7.77 -24.66
N GLY A 138 -38.79 -6.99 -23.58
CA GLY A 138 -39.33 -7.33 -22.27
C GLY A 138 -38.48 -8.29 -21.44
N SER A 139 -37.23 -8.57 -21.84
CA SER A 139 -36.29 -9.36 -21.02
C SER A 139 -35.78 -8.51 -19.85
N ILE A 140 -35.72 -9.10 -18.66
CA ILE A 140 -35.20 -8.43 -17.46
C ILE A 140 -33.75 -8.85 -17.25
N TYR A 141 -32.82 -7.90 -17.24
CA TYR A 141 -31.43 -8.13 -16.86
C TYR A 141 -31.25 -7.67 -15.42
N PHE A 142 -30.55 -8.44 -14.60
CA PHE A 142 -30.31 -8.06 -13.21
C PHE A 142 -28.97 -8.58 -12.68
N THR A 143 -28.40 -7.84 -11.74
CA THR A 143 -27.22 -8.25 -10.99
C THR A 143 -27.61 -9.01 -9.72
N ASP A 144 -26.88 -10.10 -9.46
CA ASP A 144 -26.90 -10.85 -8.21
C ASP A 144 -25.57 -10.58 -7.49
N GLN A 145 -25.53 -9.47 -6.76
CA GLN A 145 -24.33 -8.89 -6.17
C GLN A 145 -23.82 -9.74 -5.01
N GLY A 146 -24.69 -10.04 -4.05
CA GLY A 146 -24.39 -10.91 -2.91
C GLY A 146 -23.21 -10.49 -2.02
N GLN A 147 -22.83 -9.21 -2.03
CA GLN A 147 -21.61 -8.69 -1.39
C GLN A 147 -20.32 -9.47 -1.76
N THR A 148 -20.30 -10.06 -2.95
CA THR A 148 -19.13 -10.73 -3.52
C THR A 148 -17.98 -9.74 -3.73
N GLY A 149 -16.75 -10.24 -3.85
CA GLY A 149 -15.54 -9.41 -3.85
C GLY A 149 -14.38 -10.05 -4.61
N MET A 150 -13.18 -9.45 -4.54
CA MET A 150 -12.03 -10.02 -5.26
C MET A 150 -11.61 -11.40 -4.74
N THR A 151 -11.84 -11.67 -3.45
CA THR A 151 -11.58 -12.96 -2.81
C THR A 151 -12.73 -13.96 -2.99
N ASP A 152 -13.93 -13.49 -3.35
CA ASP A 152 -15.08 -14.30 -3.72
C ASP A 152 -15.75 -13.70 -4.97
N PRO A 153 -15.24 -13.97 -6.18
CA PRO A 153 -15.76 -13.37 -7.40
C PRO A 153 -17.01 -14.08 -7.91
N THR A 154 -17.84 -14.69 -7.07
CA THR A 154 -18.96 -15.55 -7.52
C THR A 154 -20.28 -14.80 -7.75
N GLY A 155 -20.24 -13.46 -7.82
CA GLY A 155 -21.38 -12.64 -8.15
C GLY A 155 -21.82 -12.88 -9.60
N LYS A 156 -23.10 -12.71 -9.89
CA LYS A 156 -23.66 -13.10 -11.19
C LYS A 156 -24.44 -12.00 -11.86
N VAL A 157 -24.58 -12.12 -13.17
CA VAL A 157 -25.49 -11.31 -13.98
C VAL A 157 -26.41 -12.25 -14.72
N TYR A 158 -27.71 -12.01 -14.60
CA TYR A 158 -28.73 -12.85 -15.20
C TYR A 158 -29.57 -12.07 -16.21
N ARG A 159 -30.24 -12.84 -17.07
CA ARG A 159 -31.28 -12.38 -17.99
C ARG A 159 -32.49 -13.31 -17.87
N LEU A 160 -33.63 -12.77 -17.49
CA LEU A 160 -34.92 -13.44 -17.44
C LEU A 160 -35.71 -13.09 -18.70
N LEU A 161 -36.01 -14.09 -19.52
CA LEU A 161 -36.80 -13.94 -20.73
C LEU A 161 -38.30 -13.79 -20.41
N PRO A 162 -39.11 -13.20 -21.32
CA PRO A 162 -40.56 -13.11 -21.15
C PRO A 162 -41.27 -14.46 -20.97
N ASP A 163 -40.68 -15.55 -21.48
CA ASP A 163 -41.20 -16.92 -21.31
C ASP A 163 -40.85 -17.54 -19.93
N GLY A 164 -40.14 -16.81 -19.08
CA GLY A 164 -39.72 -17.23 -17.75
C GLY A 164 -38.37 -17.96 -17.69
N LYS A 165 -37.69 -18.16 -18.82
CA LYS A 165 -36.35 -18.78 -18.83
C LYS A 165 -35.30 -17.84 -18.25
N LEU A 166 -34.55 -18.33 -17.27
CA LEU A 166 -33.45 -17.60 -16.63
C LEU A 166 -32.09 -18.05 -17.19
N GLU A 167 -31.36 -17.10 -17.77
CA GLU A 167 -30.04 -17.29 -18.37
C GLU A 167 -28.96 -16.59 -17.53
N THR A 168 -27.79 -17.22 -17.40
CA THR A 168 -26.63 -16.60 -16.74
C THR A 168 -25.72 -16.00 -17.80
N LEU A 169 -25.39 -14.71 -17.67
CA LEU A 169 -24.48 -13.99 -18.58
C LEU A 169 -23.07 -13.86 -18.00
N VAL A 170 -22.95 -13.71 -16.68
CA VAL A 170 -21.69 -13.60 -15.94
C VAL A 170 -21.77 -14.48 -14.70
N GLU A 171 -20.71 -15.25 -14.44
CA GLU A 171 -20.60 -16.11 -13.25
C GLU A 171 -19.44 -15.73 -12.30
N ASN A 172 -18.58 -14.82 -12.74
CA ASN A 172 -17.34 -14.42 -12.07
C ASN A 172 -17.33 -12.91 -11.71
N GLY A 173 -18.48 -12.36 -11.34
CA GLY A 173 -18.64 -10.95 -11.02
C GLY A 173 -18.06 -10.58 -9.65
N VAL A 174 -17.17 -9.60 -9.63
CA VAL A 174 -16.56 -9.03 -8.42
C VAL A 174 -17.49 -7.93 -7.87
N SER A 175 -18.57 -8.36 -7.20
CA SER A 175 -19.67 -7.47 -6.76
C SER A 175 -20.36 -6.77 -7.95
N PRO A 176 -21.02 -7.52 -8.84
CA PRO A 176 -21.80 -6.92 -9.93
C PRO A 176 -22.94 -6.10 -9.33
N ASN A 177 -23.03 -4.83 -9.69
CA ASN A 177 -23.87 -3.84 -9.02
C ASN A 177 -24.81 -3.16 -10.03
N GLY A 178 -24.60 -1.91 -10.44
CA GLY A 178 -25.39 -1.28 -11.49
C GLY A 178 -25.20 -1.91 -12.87
N LEU A 179 -26.25 -1.89 -13.71
CA LEU A 179 -26.15 -2.30 -15.12
C LEU A 179 -27.00 -1.43 -16.06
N VAL A 180 -26.54 -1.27 -17.30
CA VAL A 180 -27.29 -0.53 -18.33
C VAL A 180 -27.00 -1.08 -19.73
N LEU A 181 -27.99 -1.05 -20.64
CA LEU A 181 -27.81 -1.39 -22.06
C LEU A 181 -27.33 -0.17 -22.85
N SER A 182 -26.54 -0.37 -23.90
CA SER A 182 -26.31 0.66 -24.91
C SER A 182 -27.63 1.09 -25.56
N PRO A 183 -27.72 2.31 -26.16
CA PRO A 183 -28.95 2.79 -26.77
C PRO A 183 -29.53 1.85 -27.84
N ASP A 184 -28.66 1.11 -28.52
CA ASP A 184 -28.98 0.12 -29.55
C ASP A 184 -29.10 -1.32 -29.03
N GLU A 185 -29.01 -1.53 -27.71
CA GLU A 185 -29.05 -2.82 -27.01
C GLU A 185 -27.99 -3.85 -27.47
N ARG A 186 -26.92 -3.42 -28.14
CA ARG A 186 -25.84 -4.30 -28.58
C ARG A 186 -24.80 -4.59 -27.49
N PHE A 187 -24.76 -3.77 -26.44
CA PHE A 187 -23.83 -3.92 -25.34
C PHE A 187 -24.55 -3.82 -24.00
N LEU A 188 -24.14 -4.66 -23.06
CA LEU A 188 -24.50 -4.56 -21.65
C LEU A 188 -23.30 -4.06 -20.86
N PHE A 189 -23.46 -2.98 -20.12
CA PHE A 189 -22.48 -2.47 -19.18
C PHE A 189 -22.84 -2.92 -17.77
N VAL A 190 -21.84 -3.36 -17.00
CA VAL A 190 -22.04 -3.86 -15.63
C VAL A 190 -20.95 -3.29 -14.72
N ALA A 191 -21.34 -2.60 -13.66
CA ALA A 191 -20.44 -2.12 -12.64
C ALA A 191 -19.98 -3.27 -11.74
N MET A 192 -18.68 -3.52 -11.69
CA MET A 192 -18.01 -4.47 -10.80
C MET A 192 -17.37 -3.68 -9.66
N THR A 193 -18.16 -3.39 -8.63
CA THR A 193 -17.82 -2.41 -7.58
C THR A 193 -16.51 -2.73 -6.88
N ARG A 194 -16.27 -3.99 -6.50
CA ARG A 194 -15.10 -4.32 -5.66
C ARG A 194 -13.78 -4.39 -6.45
N SER A 195 -13.83 -4.38 -7.77
CA SER A 195 -12.65 -4.27 -8.65
C SER A 195 -12.45 -2.87 -9.23
N ASN A 196 -13.30 -1.89 -8.88
CA ASN A 196 -13.26 -0.54 -9.45
C ASN A 196 -13.41 -0.54 -10.99
N GLN A 197 -14.26 -1.40 -11.54
CA GLN A 197 -14.36 -1.59 -13.00
C GLN A 197 -15.81 -1.52 -13.48
N VAL A 198 -16.01 -1.03 -14.70
CA VAL A 198 -17.23 -1.30 -15.47
C VAL A 198 -16.86 -2.24 -16.61
N TRP A 199 -17.52 -3.38 -16.67
CA TRP A 199 -17.38 -4.34 -17.75
C TRP A 199 -18.35 -4.02 -18.87
N ARG A 200 -17.93 -4.24 -20.12
CA ARG A 200 -18.76 -4.15 -21.32
C ARG A 200 -18.88 -5.53 -21.96
N LEU A 201 -20.10 -5.98 -22.15
CA LEU A 201 -20.47 -7.28 -22.68
C LEU A 201 -21.16 -7.08 -24.04
N PRO A 202 -20.56 -7.52 -25.16
CA PRO A 202 -21.26 -7.56 -26.44
C PRO A 202 -22.36 -8.61 -26.40
N LEU A 203 -23.57 -8.22 -26.81
CA LEU A 203 -24.73 -9.08 -26.90
C LEU A 203 -24.91 -9.57 -28.35
N HIS A 204 -25.00 -10.87 -28.53
CA HIS A 204 -25.38 -11.51 -29.79
C HIS A 204 -26.88 -11.30 -30.06
N PRO A 205 -27.38 -11.53 -31.30
CA PRO A 205 -28.80 -11.35 -31.61
C PRO A 205 -29.77 -12.18 -30.73
N ASP A 206 -29.30 -13.31 -30.20
CA ASP A 206 -30.04 -14.15 -29.26
C ASP A 206 -29.95 -13.68 -27.79
N GLY A 207 -29.14 -12.64 -27.53
CA GLY A 207 -28.88 -11.99 -26.24
C GLY A 207 -27.80 -12.65 -25.38
N THR A 208 -27.08 -13.64 -25.91
CA THR A 208 -25.90 -14.24 -25.25
C THR A 208 -24.66 -13.35 -25.35
N THR A 209 -23.61 -13.62 -24.58
CA THR A 209 -22.34 -12.87 -24.57
C THR A 209 -21.13 -13.79 -24.53
N THR A 210 -20.00 -13.36 -25.12
CA THR A 210 -18.76 -14.17 -25.17
C THR A 210 -17.46 -13.39 -25.00
N LYS A 211 -17.47 -12.05 -25.11
CA LYS A 211 -16.25 -11.22 -25.13
C LYS A 211 -16.35 -10.04 -24.17
N ALA A 212 -16.55 -10.33 -22.89
CA ALA A 212 -16.54 -9.30 -21.84
C ALA A 212 -15.15 -8.66 -21.71
N GLY A 213 -15.09 -7.36 -21.46
CA GLY A 213 -13.85 -6.63 -21.20
C GLY A 213 -14.08 -5.44 -20.29
N VAL A 214 -13.00 -4.90 -19.72
CA VAL A 214 -13.07 -3.68 -18.91
C VAL A 214 -13.23 -2.48 -19.84
N PHE A 215 -14.32 -1.74 -19.67
CA PHE A 215 -14.61 -0.51 -20.42
C PHE A 215 -14.17 0.74 -19.68
N PHE A 216 -14.34 0.74 -18.36
CA PHE A 216 -13.91 1.84 -17.50
C PHE A 216 -13.25 1.29 -16.23
N GLN A 217 -12.15 1.91 -15.81
CA GLN A 217 -11.43 1.61 -14.57
C GLN A 217 -11.41 2.87 -13.70
N SER A 218 -12.06 2.81 -12.55
CA SER A 218 -12.05 3.88 -11.54
C SER A 218 -11.03 3.60 -10.43
N PHE A 219 -11.08 4.42 -9.39
CA PHE A 219 -10.27 4.34 -8.18
C PHE A 219 -11.12 4.76 -6.97
N GLY A 220 -10.68 4.40 -5.76
CA GLY A 220 -11.38 4.73 -4.52
C GLY A 220 -11.46 3.52 -3.59
N ASN A 221 -11.98 3.73 -2.38
CA ASN A 221 -12.22 2.66 -1.41
C ASN A 221 -13.60 1.97 -1.60
N ALA A 222 -14.50 2.57 -2.37
CA ALA A 222 -15.62 1.90 -3.03
C ALA A 222 -15.29 1.72 -4.53
N GLY A 223 -16.29 1.40 -5.35
CA GLY A 223 -16.14 1.38 -6.80
C GLY A 223 -17.39 1.86 -7.52
N PRO A 224 -17.49 1.64 -8.83
CA PRO A 224 -18.66 2.05 -9.60
C PRO A 224 -19.90 1.32 -9.09
N ASP A 225 -21.01 2.04 -9.08
CA ASP A 225 -22.27 1.62 -8.47
C ASP A 225 -23.38 1.64 -9.54
N GLY A 226 -24.45 2.41 -9.36
CA GLY A 226 -25.50 2.60 -10.38
C GLY A 226 -25.01 3.27 -11.67
N LEU A 227 -25.62 2.86 -12.79
CA LEU A 227 -25.25 3.27 -14.14
C LEU A 227 -26.44 3.89 -14.90
N ALA A 228 -26.18 4.93 -15.70
CA ALA A 228 -27.14 5.46 -16.66
C ALA A 228 -26.47 5.78 -17.99
N ILE A 229 -27.24 5.93 -19.06
CA ILE A 229 -26.72 6.23 -20.40
C ILE A 229 -27.61 7.23 -21.14
N ASP A 230 -26.98 8.16 -21.85
CA ASP A 230 -27.68 9.12 -22.71
C ASP A 230 -27.82 8.64 -24.16
N GLU A 231 -28.60 9.35 -24.97
CA GLU A 231 -28.85 9.03 -26.38
C GLU A 231 -27.60 9.09 -27.28
N GLU A 232 -26.52 9.77 -26.83
CA GLU A 232 -25.21 9.78 -27.51
C GLU A 232 -24.36 8.55 -27.15
N GLY A 233 -24.79 7.75 -26.17
CA GLY A 233 -24.02 6.62 -25.66
C GLY A 233 -23.01 6.98 -24.58
N SER A 234 -23.13 8.17 -23.98
CA SER A 234 -22.30 8.57 -22.83
C SER A 234 -22.75 7.82 -21.57
N LEU A 235 -21.82 7.11 -20.93
CA LEU A 235 -22.07 6.32 -19.74
C LEU A 235 -21.80 7.15 -18.47
N PHE A 236 -22.80 7.19 -17.60
CA PHE A 236 -22.79 7.84 -16.29
C PHE A 236 -22.59 6.79 -15.21
N ILE A 237 -21.58 6.99 -14.37
CA ILE A 237 -21.07 5.97 -13.44
C ILE A 237 -21.01 6.59 -12.04
N CYS A 238 -21.99 6.25 -11.19
CA CYS A 238 -22.00 6.70 -9.80
C CYS A 238 -20.84 6.10 -9.00
N HIS A 239 -20.27 6.89 -8.08
CA HIS A 239 -19.15 6.47 -7.24
C HIS A 239 -19.30 6.95 -5.79
N PRO A 240 -19.79 6.10 -4.87
CA PRO A 240 -20.26 6.50 -3.54
C PRO A 240 -19.16 6.91 -2.55
N SER A 241 -17.90 6.59 -2.83
CA SER A 241 -16.78 7.06 -2.00
C SER A 241 -16.16 8.37 -2.46
N LEU A 242 -16.40 8.75 -3.72
CA LEU A 242 -15.78 9.93 -4.32
C LEU A 242 -16.74 11.10 -4.43
N GLY A 243 -18.01 10.94 -4.03
CA GLY A 243 -19.03 11.97 -4.19
C GLY A 243 -19.16 12.44 -5.64
N SER A 244 -18.99 11.51 -6.59
CA SER A 244 -18.88 11.84 -8.00
C SER A 244 -19.66 10.86 -8.89
N VAL A 245 -20.15 11.35 -10.02
CA VAL A 245 -20.57 10.55 -11.17
C VAL A 245 -19.55 10.80 -12.29
N PHE A 246 -18.85 9.76 -12.72
CA PHE A 246 -17.98 9.85 -13.89
C PHE A 246 -18.82 9.76 -15.15
N VAL A 247 -18.52 10.60 -16.15
CA VAL A 247 -19.15 10.54 -17.47
C VAL A 247 -18.08 10.20 -18.49
N VAL A 248 -18.27 9.11 -19.21
CA VAL A 248 -17.40 8.70 -20.33
C VAL A 248 -18.21 8.61 -21.61
N ASP A 249 -17.61 8.87 -22.77
CA ASP A 249 -18.28 8.70 -24.06
C ASP A 249 -18.42 7.22 -24.46
N SER A 250 -18.94 6.98 -25.67
CA SER A 250 -19.14 5.63 -26.23
C SER A 250 -17.85 4.83 -26.42
N ASP A 251 -16.69 5.51 -26.47
CA ASP A 251 -15.36 4.92 -26.59
C ASP A 251 -14.67 4.76 -25.22
N GLY A 252 -15.31 5.18 -24.14
CA GLY A 252 -14.78 5.12 -22.78
C GLY A 252 -13.88 6.30 -22.41
N ILE A 253 -13.88 7.37 -23.23
CA ILE A 253 -13.09 8.57 -23.01
C ILE A 253 -13.82 9.47 -22.00
N PRO A 254 -13.15 9.96 -20.93
CA PRO A 254 -13.78 10.86 -19.96
C PRO A 254 -14.33 12.15 -20.59
N LYS A 255 -15.64 12.39 -20.46
CA LYS A 255 -16.34 13.63 -20.89
C LYS A 255 -16.52 14.63 -19.76
N ALA A 256 -16.82 14.18 -18.54
CA ALA A 256 -17.08 15.05 -17.40
C ALA A 256 -16.94 14.29 -16.07
N ARG A 257 -16.78 15.04 -14.99
CA ARG A 257 -16.94 14.56 -13.62
C ARG A 257 -18.01 15.38 -12.92
N ILE A 258 -19.16 14.78 -12.66
CA ILE A 258 -20.24 15.43 -11.89
C ILE A 258 -19.92 15.22 -10.42
N VAL A 259 -19.89 16.27 -9.61
CA VAL A 259 -19.62 16.21 -8.17
C VAL A 259 -20.86 16.58 -7.37
N SER A 260 -20.94 16.05 -6.14
CA SER A 260 -22.02 16.36 -5.21
C SER A 260 -22.14 17.87 -4.95
N GLY A 261 -23.37 18.38 -4.99
CA GLY A 261 -23.71 19.74 -4.56
C GLY A 261 -24.00 19.87 -3.07
N THR A 262 -23.86 18.79 -2.29
CA THR A 262 -24.13 18.76 -0.84
C THR A 262 -22.92 18.22 -0.09
N SER A 263 -22.99 18.17 1.25
CA SER A 263 -21.99 17.50 2.09
C SER A 263 -22.04 15.96 2.02
N GLY A 264 -23.09 15.42 1.41
CA GLY A 264 -23.24 13.99 1.18
C GLY A 264 -22.40 13.57 -0.02
N ILE A 265 -21.59 12.53 0.17
CA ILE A 265 -20.68 12.02 -0.86
C ILE A 265 -21.10 10.65 -1.37
N ASN A 266 -22.21 10.10 -0.85
CA ASN A 266 -22.62 8.74 -1.11
C ASN A 266 -23.50 8.65 -2.36
N LEU A 267 -22.96 9.10 -3.50
CA LEU A 267 -23.65 9.05 -4.79
C LEU A 267 -23.67 7.62 -5.29
N THR A 268 -24.79 6.91 -5.13
CA THR A 268 -24.85 5.47 -5.40
C THR A 268 -25.58 5.12 -6.69
N ASN A 269 -26.56 5.90 -7.15
CA ASN A 269 -27.35 5.56 -8.33
C ASN A 269 -27.90 6.79 -9.05
N CYS A 270 -28.29 6.65 -10.31
CA CYS A 270 -28.80 7.75 -11.10
C CYS A 270 -29.74 7.30 -12.22
N CYS A 271 -30.65 8.18 -12.64
CA CYS A 271 -31.51 7.94 -13.80
C CYS A 271 -31.87 9.25 -14.51
N PHE A 272 -32.25 9.15 -15.80
CA PHE A 272 -32.76 10.28 -16.56
C PHE A 272 -34.27 10.44 -16.39
N GLY A 273 -34.72 11.69 -16.43
CA GLY A 273 -36.13 12.07 -16.36
C GLY A 273 -36.34 13.56 -16.58
N GLY A 274 -37.41 14.11 -16.01
CA GLY A 274 -37.71 15.53 -16.07
C GLY A 274 -38.08 16.03 -17.48
N PRO A 275 -38.12 17.36 -17.69
CA PRO A 275 -38.44 17.95 -18.98
C PRO A 275 -37.54 17.39 -20.09
N GLU A 276 -38.17 16.95 -21.19
CA GLU A 276 -37.49 16.35 -22.35
C GLU A 276 -36.60 15.13 -22.06
N ASN A 277 -36.69 14.53 -20.87
CA ASN A 277 -35.81 13.44 -20.42
C ASN A 277 -34.33 13.85 -20.30
N LYS A 278 -34.08 15.13 -20.02
CA LYS A 278 -32.73 15.72 -19.97
C LYS A 278 -32.21 15.98 -18.56
N THR A 279 -32.99 15.69 -17.52
CA THR A 279 -32.53 15.86 -16.13
C THR A 279 -32.02 14.52 -15.60
N LEU A 280 -30.76 14.48 -15.17
CA LEU A 280 -30.18 13.37 -14.43
C LEU A 280 -30.50 13.53 -12.95
N PHE A 281 -31.21 12.59 -12.35
CA PHE A 281 -31.44 12.49 -10.91
C PHE A 281 -30.41 11.54 -10.30
N ILE A 282 -29.86 11.90 -9.13
CA ILE A 282 -28.76 11.17 -8.47
C ILE A 282 -29.15 10.93 -7.00
N THR A 283 -29.04 9.70 -6.52
CA THR A 283 -29.27 9.35 -5.11
C THR A 283 -28.02 9.61 -4.28
N ASP A 284 -28.19 10.25 -3.13
CA ASP A 284 -27.18 10.38 -2.07
C ASP A 284 -27.70 9.68 -0.82
N SER A 285 -27.37 8.39 -0.71
CA SER A 285 -28.17 7.42 0.04
C SER A 285 -28.12 7.62 1.54
N LEU A 286 -26.92 7.86 2.10
CA LEU A 286 -26.75 8.00 3.56
C LEU A 286 -27.37 9.28 4.12
N GLU A 287 -27.39 10.37 3.34
CA GLU A 287 -28.00 11.63 3.76
C GLU A 287 -29.48 11.72 3.37
N GLY A 288 -30.00 10.78 2.56
CA GLY A 288 -31.36 10.79 2.05
C GLY A 288 -31.63 11.99 1.13
N ASN A 289 -30.63 12.42 0.36
CA ASN A 289 -30.77 13.49 -0.61
C ASN A 289 -30.99 12.90 -2.00
N ILE A 290 -31.75 13.63 -2.82
CA ILE A 290 -31.80 13.46 -4.26
C ILE A 290 -31.20 14.72 -4.85
N GLN A 291 -30.21 14.55 -5.71
CA GLN A 291 -29.58 15.63 -6.46
C GLN A 291 -30.03 15.57 -7.91
N LYS A 292 -29.86 16.67 -8.65
CA LYS A 292 -30.16 16.73 -10.07
C LYS A 292 -29.09 17.49 -10.84
N LEU A 293 -29.00 17.19 -12.13
CA LEU A 293 -28.23 17.97 -13.10
C LEU A 293 -29.00 17.98 -14.42
N ASP A 294 -29.15 19.15 -15.03
CA ASP A 294 -29.68 19.23 -16.40
C ASP A 294 -28.54 18.94 -17.38
N TRP A 295 -28.78 17.98 -18.28
CA TRP A 295 -27.85 17.51 -19.29
C TRP A 295 -28.30 17.96 -20.68
N HIS A 296 -27.36 18.12 -21.60
CA HIS A 296 -27.65 18.57 -22.95
C HIS A 296 -28.41 17.51 -23.78
N CYS A 297 -28.14 16.23 -23.50
CA CYS A 297 -28.71 15.07 -24.18
C CYS A 297 -29.78 14.38 -23.34
N ARG A 298 -30.73 13.75 -24.02
CA ARG A 298 -31.78 12.95 -23.38
C ARG A 298 -31.21 11.64 -22.87
N GLY A 299 -31.80 11.06 -21.84
CA GLY A 299 -31.58 9.64 -21.50
C GLY A 299 -31.93 8.73 -22.68
N ALA A 300 -31.17 7.64 -22.87
CA ALA A 300 -31.33 6.74 -24.02
C ALA A 300 -32.70 6.03 -24.07
N ARG A 301 -33.37 5.89 -22.92
CA ARG A 301 -34.69 5.28 -22.82
C ARG A 301 -35.76 6.34 -22.57
N PRO A 302 -36.94 6.22 -23.20
CA PRO A 302 -38.07 7.07 -22.88
C PRO A 302 -38.53 6.84 -21.44
N GLN A 303 -39.14 7.86 -20.83
CA GLN A 303 -39.79 7.73 -19.53
C GLN A 303 -40.96 6.76 -19.64
N PRO A 304 -41.06 5.74 -18.77
CA PRO A 304 -42.14 4.77 -18.81
C PRO A 304 -43.49 5.38 -18.40
N SER A 305 -44.55 4.90 -19.04
CA SER A 305 -45.92 5.15 -18.60
C SER A 305 -46.33 4.13 -17.54
N LEU A 306 -46.45 4.53 -16.28
CA LEU A 306 -46.85 3.63 -15.20
C LEU A 306 -48.38 3.53 -15.06
N LYS A 307 -48.89 2.36 -14.66
CA LYS A 307 -50.31 2.16 -14.33
C LYS A 307 -50.74 3.08 -13.19
N ARG A 308 -52.02 3.48 -13.19
CA ARG A 308 -52.59 4.42 -12.22
C ARG A 308 -53.53 3.72 -11.25
N TYR A 309 -53.57 4.23 -10.02
CA TYR A 309 -54.60 3.89 -9.02
C TYR A 309 -55.96 4.48 -9.39
N ASN A 310 -57.03 3.76 -9.08
CA ASN A 310 -58.37 4.35 -8.89
C ASN A 310 -58.50 4.81 -7.43
N PHE A 311 -58.67 6.12 -7.21
CA PHE A 311 -58.64 6.79 -5.89
C PHE A 311 -59.69 6.27 -4.89
N ILE A 312 -59.30 5.96 -3.64
CA ILE A 312 -59.87 6.52 -2.40
C ILE A 312 -58.76 6.66 -1.33
N ALA A 313 -58.52 7.90 -0.88
CA ALA A 313 -57.79 8.39 0.31
C ALA A 313 -56.31 8.00 0.53
N GLU A 314 -55.39 8.88 0.12
CA GLU A 314 -54.02 8.93 0.66
C GLU A 314 -54.01 9.60 2.03
N LYS A 315 -53.25 9.04 3.00
CA LYS A 315 -52.81 9.79 4.19
C LYS A 315 -51.88 10.91 3.73
N LYS A 316 -52.42 12.11 3.51
CA LYS A 316 -51.62 13.34 3.43
C LYS A 316 -51.13 13.69 4.82
N VAL A 317 -49.82 13.72 5.03
CA VAL A 317 -49.23 14.40 6.18
C VAL A 317 -49.16 15.88 5.83
N THR A 318 -50.12 16.66 6.33
CA THR A 318 -50.06 18.13 6.30
C THR A 318 -49.32 18.65 7.52
N ARG A 319 -48.73 19.84 7.36
CA ARG A 319 -47.68 20.48 8.15
C ARG A 319 -48.03 20.90 9.58
N ASP A 320 -49.08 20.35 10.19
CA ASP A 320 -49.49 20.68 11.56
C ASP A 320 -49.43 19.44 12.44
N GLY A 321 -48.42 19.44 13.32
CA GLY A 321 -48.14 18.36 14.26
C GLY A 321 -49.22 18.21 15.31
N GLY A 322 -49.74 16.98 15.43
CA GLY A 322 -50.57 16.57 16.55
C GLY A 322 -51.11 15.16 16.32
N VAL A 323 -50.50 14.16 16.95
CA VAL A 323 -51.12 12.84 17.10
C VAL A 323 -51.13 12.48 18.58
N ASN A 324 -52.37 12.41 19.08
CA ASN A 324 -52.77 11.93 20.40
C ASN A 324 -52.43 10.44 20.60
N THR A 325 -52.12 10.10 21.84
CA THR A 325 -51.81 8.75 22.34
C THR A 325 -53.05 7.90 22.69
N LEU A 326 -52.83 6.57 22.67
CA LEU A 326 -53.50 5.44 23.37
C LEU A 326 -54.61 4.64 22.64
N PRO A 327 -54.86 3.35 23.01
CA PRO A 327 -54.05 2.37 23.77
C PRO A 327 -53.93 0.96 23.13
N ALA A 328 -53.14 0.13 23.83
CA ALA A 328 -52.83 -1.29 23.63
C ALA A 328 -54.04 -2.24 23.69
N ASP A 329 -53.89 -3.42 23.09
CA ASP A 329 -54.40 -4.70 23.62
C ASP A 329 -53.69 -5.93 23.00
N GLU A 330 -53.30 -6.85 23.90
CA GLU A 330 -53.25 -8.33 23.87
C GLU A 330 -52.72 -9.11 22.65
N VAL A 331 -51.69 -9.96 22.86
CA VAL A 331 -51.64 -11.44 22.66
C VAL A 331 -50.32 -11.94 23.28
N GLN A 332 -50.30 -12.50 24.50
CA GLN A 332 -50.48 -13.90 24.91
C GLN A 332 -49.25 -14.83 24.67
N LEU A 333 -48.69 -15.27 25.80
CA LEU A 333 -47.56 -16.19 26.01
C LEU A 333 -47.87 -17.63 25.61
N CYS A 334 -46.85 -18.36 25.13
CA CYS A 334 -46.68 -19.79 25.38
C CYS A 334 -45.19 -20.12 25.57
N ASP A 335 -44.88 -20.63 26.77
CA ASP A 335 -43.66 -21.34 27.13
C ASP A 335 -43.58 -22.69 26.39
N ASP A 336 -42.38 -23.16 26.05
CA ASP A 336 -41.98 -24.53 26.38
C ASP A 336 -40.46 -24.74 26.26
N ALA A 337 -39.93 -25.45 27.26
CA ALA A 337 -38.53 -25.72 27.52
C ALA A 337 -38.02 -26.97 26.78
N ASN A 338 -36.73 -26.97 26.40
CA ASN A 338 -35.74 -28.02 26.72
C ASN A 338 -34.41 -27.81 25.98
N GLN A 339 -33.34 -27.56 26.75
CA GLN A 339 -31.95 -27.83 26.36
C GLN A 339 -31.55 -29.24 26.83
N PRO A 340 -30.52 -29.83 26.21
CA PRO A 340 -29.35 -30.18 27.03
C PRO A 340 -28.01 -29.79 26.39
N ALA A 341 -27.04 -29.59 27.28
CA ALA A 341 -25.67 -29.13 27.05
C ALA A 341 -24.76 -30.17 26.36
N ALA A 342 -23.73 -29.71 25.64
CA ALA A 342 -22.53 -30.49 25.34
C ALA A 342 -21.27 -29.62 25.21
N GLU A 343 -20.15 -30.23 25.58
CA GLU A 343 -18.85 -29.73 26.00
C GLU A 343 -17.98 -29.01 24.95
N THR A 344 -17.08 -28.18 25.48
CA THR A 344 -16.03 -27.40 24.82
C THR A 344 -14.81 -28.26 24.44
N GLY A 345 -14.28 -28.05 23.22
CA GLY A 345 -12.94 -28.47 22.81
C GLY A 345 -12.31 -27.40 21.90
N PRO A 346 -11.01 -27.10 22.01
CA PRO A 346 -10.40 -26.01 21.26
C PRO A 346 -10.11 -26.46 19.82
N THR A 347 -10.80 -25.89 18.85
CA THR A 347 -10.50 -26.10 17.42
C THR A 347 -9.29 -25.27 17.02
N VAL A 348 -8.19 -25.94 16.69
CA VAL A 348 -6.99 -25.35 16.09
C VAL A 348 -7.36 -24.91 14.67
N ILE A 349 -7.38 -23.60 14.42
CA ILE A 349 -7.60 -23.03 13.08
C ILE A 349 -6.28 -23.07 12.31
N SER A 350 -6.22 -23.89 11.27
CA SER A 350 -5.18 -23.90 10.25
C SER A 350 -5.35 -22.69 9.32
N ILE A 351 -4.33 -21.85 9.23
CA ILE A 351 -4.27 -20.69 8.34
C ILE A 351 -3.93 -21.20 6.93
N GLU A 352 -4.85 -21.10 5.98
CA GLU A 352 -4.58 -21.35 4.56
C GLU A 352 -4.05 -20.08 3.86
N ASN A 353 -3.05 -20.32 3.01
CA ASN A 353 -2.11 -19.39 2.42
C ASN A 353 -2.72 -18.32 1.49
N SER A 354 -2.41 -17.04 1.73
CA SER A 354 -2.51 -15.97 0.74
C SER A 354 -1.23 -15.87 -0.10
N THR A 355 -1.37 -15.80 -1.43
CA THR A 355 -0.29 -15.87 -2.43
C THR A 355 0.28 -14.52 -2.86
N VAL A 356 0.21 -13.50 -2.00
CA VAL A 356 0.82 -12.20 -2.28
C VAL A 356 2.01 -11.99 -1.35
N SER A 357 3.21 -11.83 -1.94
CA SER A 357 4.43 -11.55 -1.20
C SER A 357 4.34 -10.16 -0.56
N HIS A 358 3.94 -10.10 0.71
CA HIS A 358 3.76 -8.86 1.45
C HIS A 358 5.02 -8.46 2.24
N GLY A 359 5.08 -7.17 2.60
CA GLY A 359 6.23 -6.41 3.10
C GLY A 359 6.92 -6.90 4.38
N GLU A 360 7.90 -6.12 4.83
CA GLU A 360 8.86 -6.51 5.89
C GLU A 360 8.17 -6.95 7.20
N GLY A 361 8.43 -8.17 7.68
CA GLY A 361 8.24 -8.51 9.10
C GLY A 361 6.83 -8.39 9.67
N LEU A 362 5.80 -8.29 8.83
CA LEU A 362 4.40 -7.97 9.20
C LEU A 362 3.78 -8.94 10.22
N GLY A 363 4.40 -10.11 10.42
CA GLY A 363 4.00 -11.05 11.47
C GLY A 363 4.37 -10.62 12.90
N PHE A 364 5.30 -9.69 13.09
CA PHE A 364 5.81 -9.33 14.42
C PHE A 364 4.79 -8.49 15.19
N MET A 365 4.23 -7.45 14.55
CA MET A 365 3.16 -6.64 15.14
C MET A 365 1.89 -7.46 15.34
N ALA A 366 1.47 -8.23 14.34
CA ALA A 366 0.33 -9.14 14.48
C ALA A 366 0.50 -10.10 15.68
N SER A 367 1.71 -10.65 15.88
CA SER A 367 2.01 -11.52 17.02
C SER A 367 2.00 -10.79 18.37
N LEU A 368 2.47 -9.53 18.44
CA LEU A 368 2.46 -8.75 19.68
C LEU A 368 1.04 -8.32 20.07
N PHE A 369 0.22 -7.98 19.08
CA PHE A 369 -1.18 -7.58 19.29
C PHE A 369 -2.15 -8.76 19.38
N ALA A 370 -1.72 -10.02 19.17
CA ALA A 370 -2.50 -11.20 19.51
C ALA A 370 -2.70 -11.35 21.04
N ASP A 371 -1.98 -10.58 21.85
CA ASP A 371 -2.04 -10.58 23.32
C ASP A 371 -3.35 -9.94 23.86
N PRO A 372 -4.23 -10.70 24.53
CA PRO A 372 -5.52 -10.20 25.03
C PRO A 372 -5.38 -9.08 26.08
N ASP A 373 -4.33 -9.14 26.90
CA ASP A 373 -4.04 -8.13 27.94
C ASP A 373 -3.64 -6.78 27.32
N LEU A 374 -2.99 -6.80 26.15
CA LEU A 374 -2.62 -5.60 25.43
C LEU A 374 -3.88 -4.92 24.84
N ARG A 375 -4.77 -5.71 24.22
CA ARG A 375 -6.00 -5.22 23.56
C ARG A 375 -6.95 -4.56 24.56
N SER A 376 -7.19 -5.21 25.69
CA SER A 376 -8.11 -4.73 26.72
C SER A 376 -7.66 -3.45 27.43
N ASN A 377 -6.35 -3.23 27.57
CA ASN A 377 -5.80 -2.09 28.31
C ASN A 377 -5.48 -0.84 27.46
N ASN A 378 -5.63 -0.90 26.12
CA ASN A 378 -5.17 0.18 25.23
C ASN A 378 -6.18 0.53 24.11
N THR A 379 -7.49 0.46 24.38
CA THR A 379 -8.57 0.77 23.41
C THR A 379 -8.44 2.18 22.81
N GLU A 380 -8.04 3.18 23.59
CA GLU A 380 -7.82 4.56 23.12
C GLU A 380 -6.64 4.68 22.15
N LEU A 381 -5.59 3.86 22.32
CA LEU A 381 -4.43 3.84 21.42
C LEU A 381 -4.83 3.31 20.04
N LEU A 382 -5.66 2.26 19.99
CA LEU A 382 -6.19 1.69 18.75
C LEU A 382 -7.10 2.70 18.01
N GLN A 383 -7.83 3.54 18.73
CA GLN A 383 -8.60 4.64 18.16
C GLN A 383 -7.71 5.79 17.64
N LEU A 384 -6.57 6.05 18.29
CA LEU A 384 -5.59 7.05 17.87
C LEU A 384 -4.87 6.65 16.57
N LEU A 385 -4.63 5.34 16.42
CA LEU A 385 -4.07 4.71 15.21
C LEU A 385 -5.00 4.72 14.00
N ALA A 386 -6.31 4.72 14.24
CA ALA A 386 -7.32 4.82 13.20
C ALA A 386 -7.48 6.25 12.65
N ARG A 387 -6.81 7.25 13.26
CA ARG A 387 -6.83 8.64 12.82
C ARG A 387 -5.61 8.91 11.95
N VAL A 388 -5.84 9.31 10.69
CA VAL A 388 -4.77 9.86 9.84
C VAL A 388 -4.30 11.17 10.48
N PRO A 389 -2.98 11.41 10.62
CA PRO A 389 -2.48 12.69 11.09
C PRO A 389 -2.98 13.81 10.18
N SER A 390 -3.61 14.81 10.75
CA SER A 390 -3.74 16.13 10.14
C SER A 390 -2.91 17.09 10.99
N ALA A 391 -1.59 17.08 10.80
CA ALA A 391 -0.79 18.18 11.32
C ALA A 391 -0.90 19.30 10.30
N SER A 392 -1.57 20.40 10.66
CA SER A 392 -1.54 21.62 9.87
C SER A 392 -0.12 22.18 9.93
N GLU A 393 0.73 21.84 8.96
CA GLU A 393 2.04 22.48 8.81
C GLU A 393 1.84 23.93 8.32
N PRO A 394 2.68 24.86 8.75
CA PRO A 394 2.59 26.26 8.33
C PRO A 394 2.77 26.35 6.82
N ILE A 395 1.93 27.17 6.15
CA ILE A 395 2.03 27.43 4.72
C ILE A 395 3.34 28.21 4.48
N LEU A 396 4.38 27.53 4.03
CA LEU A 396 5.66 28.13 3.66
C LEU A 396 5.56 28.75 2.26
N GLN A 397 6.31 29.83 2.04
CA GLN A 397 6.39 30.53 0.76
C GLN A 397 7.75 30.27 0.09
N PRO A 398 7.83 30.30 -1.24
CA PRO A 398 9.09 30.28 -1.98
C PRO A 398 10.02 31.40 -1.50
N CYS A 399 11.30 31.09 -1.25
CA CYS A 399 12.28 32.10 -0.87
C CYS A 399 13.00 32.68 -2.10
N GLY A 400 13.50 33.92 -1.94
CA GLY A 400 14.40 34.53 -2.91
C GLY A 400 15.81 33.91 -2.87
N PRO A 401 16.69 34.24 -3.83
CA PRO A 401 18.08 33.81 -3.79
C PRO A 401 18.78 34.36 -2.53
N PRO A 402 19.61 33.56 -1.84
CA PRO A 402 20.39 34.04 -0.70
C PRO A 402 21.51 35.00 -1.17
N PRO A 403 22.14 35.76 -0.26
CA PRO A 403 23.37 36.49 -0.54
C PRO A 403 24.47 35.59 -1.15
N ASP A 404 25.29 36.13 -2.05
CA ASP A 404 26.28 35.37 -2.82
C ASP A 404 27.22 34.48 -1.98
N GLU A 405 27.77 35.02 -0.89
CA GLU A 405 28.64 34.29 0.05
C GLU A 405 27.90 33.11 0.70
N GLU A 406 26.65 33.33 1.13
CA GLU A 406 25.82 32.32 1.76
C GLU A 406 25.40 31.24 0.75
N GLY A 407 25.00 31.65 -0.47
CA GLY A 407 24.70 30.73 -1.56
C GLY A 407 25.89 29.82 -1.91
N LYS A 408 27.10 30.38 -2.00
CA LYS A 408 28.33 29.62 -2.24
C LYS A 408 28.61 28.62 -1.12
N ALA A 409 28.46 29.03 0.14
CA ALA A 409 28.64 28.15 1.29
C ALA A 409 27.64 26.96 1.30
N LEU A 410 26.38 27.20 0.90
CA LEU A 410 25.37 26.14 0.78
C LEU A 410 25.68 25.15 -0.36
N PHE A 411 26.22 25.62 -1.49
CA PHE A 411 26.71 24.77 -2.58
C PHE A 411 27.88 23.89 -2.13
N ASP A 412 28.85 24.47 -1.42
CA ASP A 412 29.97 23.71 -0.86
C ASP A 412 29.48 22.68 0.16
N LYS A 413 28.46 23.02 0.95
CA LYS A 413 27.83 22.09 1.88
C LYS A 413 27.14 20.93 1.17
N TYR A 414 26.44 21.17 0.06
CA TYR A 414 25.89 20.11 -0.78
C TYR A 414 27.01 19.16 -1.27
N LEU A 415 28.09 19.73 -1.80
CA LEU A 415 29.24 18.99 -2.35
C LEU A 415 30.05 18.22 -1.29
N SER A 416 30.06 18.67 -0.04
CA SER A 416 30.81 18.05 1.06
C SER A 416 29.99 17.08 1.90
N TRP A 417 28.68 16.96 1.62
CA TRP A 417 27.77 16.13 2.43
C TRP A 417 26.85 15.29 1.56
N SER A 418 25.84 15.89 0.91
CA SER A 418 24.83 15.12 0.18
C SER A 418 25.41 14.44 -1.06
N HIS A 419 26.28 15.13 -1.79
CA HIS A 419 26.92 14.66 -3.02
C HIS A 419 27.83 13.45 -2.79
N VAL A 420 28.50 13.36 -1.64
CA VAL A 420 29.41 12.25 -1.28
C VAL A 420 28.74 10.87 -1.39
N GLN A 421 27.48 10.77 -0.97
CA GLN A 421 26.70 9.53 -1.08
C GLN A 421 25.91 9.42 -2.40
N SER A 422 25.78 10.52 -3.15
CA SER A 422 24.93 10.60 -4.32
C SER A 422 25.55 11.48 -5.43
N PRO A 423 26.71 11.08 -5.98
CA PRO A 423 27.47 11.87 -6.97
C PRO A 423 26.89 11.70 -8.39
N PHE A 424 25.57 11.83 -8.57
CA PHE A 424 24.92 11.73 -9.88
C PHE A 424 25.01 13.02 -10.71
N LEU A 425 25.57 14.08 -10.13
CA LEU A 425 26.01 15.32 -10.80
C LEU A 425 27.53 15.39 -10.77
N ARG A 426 28.14 16.06 -11.75
CA ARG A 426 29.60 16.30 -11.74
C ARG A 426 29.97 17.45 -10.83
N ARG A 427 31.12 17.33 -10.17
CA ARG A 427 31.57 18.33 -9.19
C ARG A 427 31.88 19.67 -9.84
N ASP A 428 32.49 19.64 -11.02
CA ASP A 428 32.84 20.85 -11.78
C ASP A 428 31.61 21.56 -12.36
N GLU A 429 30.61 20.81 -12.82
CA GLU A 429 29.34 21.37 -13.29
C GLU A 429 28.57 22.09 -12.16
N VAL A 430 28.56 21.52 -10.96
CA VAL A 430 27.96 22.15 -9.78
C VAL A 430 28.69 23.44 -9.39
N LYS A 431 30.03 23.44 -9.41
CA LYS A 431 30.83 24.65 -9.16
C LYS A 431 30.60 25.72 -10.23
N SER A 432 30.55 25.31 -11.49
CA SER A 432 30.26 26.20 -12.62
C SER A 432 28.87 26.82 -12.52
N LEU A 433 27.87 26.02 -12.11
CA LEU A 433 26.51 26.49 -11.85
C LEU A 433 26.48 27.52 -10.71
N CYS A 434 27.21 27.27 -9.62
CA CYS A 434 27.34 28.23 -8.52
C CYS A 434 27.89 29.58 -9.00
N GLY A 435 28.95 29.55 -9.81
CA GLY A 435 29.54 30.75 -10.41
C GLY A 435 28.57 31.51 -11.32
N ARG A 436 27.74 30.81 -12.11
CA ARG A 436 26.72 31.45 -12.97
C ARG A 436 25.60 32.14 -12.17
N VAL A 437 25.28 31.63 -10.98
CA VAL A 437 24.16 32.13 -10.17
C VAL A 437 24.59 33.23 -9.19
N PHE A 438 25.79 33.14 -8.60
CA PHE A 438 26.25 34.00 -7.50
C PHE A 438 27.57 34.76 -7.77
N SER A 439 28.05 34.82 -9.01
CA SER A 439 29.24 35.62 -9.35
C SER A 439 28.96 36.56 -10.53
N HIS A 440 29.01 37.87 -10.27
CA HIS A 440 28.86 38.92 -11.29
C HIS A 440 30.03 39.05 -12.30
N GLU A 441 31.11 38.28 -12.14
CA GLU A 441 32.34 38.43 -12.93
C GLU A 441 32.48 37.50 -14.14
N SER A 442 31.49 36.65 -14.42
CA SER A 442 31.52 35.84 -15.65
C SER A 442 30.76 36.56 -16.77
N ALA A 443 31.49 37.03 -17.78
CA ALA A 443 30.97 37.53 -19.06
C ALA A 443 30.32 36.38 -19.90
N GLY A 444 29.39 35.64 -19.31
CA GLY A 444 28.72 34.47 -19.87
C GLY A 444 27.21 34.67 -20.07
N GLN A 445 26.59 33.71 -20.75
CA GLN A 445 25.14 33.68 -20.98
C GLN A 445 24.38 33.65 -19.63
N PRO A 446 23.23 34.33 -19.53
CA PRO A 446 22.41 34.35 -18.31
C PRO A 446 21.95 32.92 -17.93
N ALA A 447 21.82 32.66 -16.63
CA ALA A 447 21.37 31.36 -16.12
C ALA A 447 20.00 30.98 -16.71
N SER A 448 19.90 29.77 -17.27
CA SER A 448 18.65 29.25 -17.81
C SER A 448 17.65 28.89 -16.71
N ASN A 449 16.37 28.70 -17.04
CA ASN A 449 15.38 28.19 -16.07
C ASN A 449 15.80 26.82 -15.49
N HIS A 450 16.50 26.00 -16.29
CA HIS A 450 17.03 24.72 -15.83
C HIS A 450 18.20 24.90 -14.84
N ASP A 451 19.11 25.84 -15.10
CA ASP A 451 20.17 26.20 -14.15
C ASP A 451 19.57 26.70 -12.83
N LEU A 452 18.57 27.58 -12.89
CA LEU A 452 17.89 28.10 -11.71
C LEU A 452 17.16 27.00 -10.93
N PHE A 453 16.47 26.08 -11.61
CA PHE A 453 15.87 24.89 -10.99
C PHE A 453 16.92 24.10 -10.20
N ARG A 454 18.04 23.74 -10.86
CA ARG A 454 19.11 22.95 -10.23
C ARG A 454 19.75 23.70 -9.07
N ALA A 455 19.98 25.00 -9.21
CA ALA A 455 20.54 25.83 -8.16
C ALA A 455 19.62 25.87 -6.93
N CYS A 456 18.33 26.12 -7.12
CA CYS A 456 17.35 26.08 -6.03
C CYS A 456 17.28 24.70 -5.36
N MET A 457 17.32 23.59 -6.12
CA MET A 457 17.37 22.25 -5.54
C MET A 457 18.66 21.98 -4.74
N ILE A 458 19.81 22.45 -5.23
CA ILE A 458 21.10 22.33 -4.52
C ILE A 458 21.08 23.16 -3.24
N LEU A 459 20.53 24.37 -3.27
CA LEU A 459 20.32 25.19 -2.07
C LEU A 459 19.37 24.52 -1.08
N ALA A 460 18.27 23.94 -1.55
CA ALA A 460 17.31 23.22 -0.72
C ALA A 460 17.98 22.05 0.01
N ILE A 461 18.79 21.25 -0.67
CA ILE A 461 19.50 20.13 -0.05
C ILE A 461 20.65 20.61 0.84
N GLY A 462 21.44 21.59 0.36
CA GLY A 462 22.60 22.13 1.05
C GLY A 462 22.25 22.85 2.35
N SER A 463 21.06 23.42 2.45
CA SER A 463 20.54 24.13 3.63
C SER A 463 19.97 23.22 4.72
N VAL A 464 19.66 21.95 4.44
CA VAL A 464 19.06 21.02 5.43
C VAL A 464 19.86 20.95 6.73
N LEU A 465 21.16 20.62 6.63
CA LEU A 465 21.99 20.46 7.82
C LEU A 465 22.32 21.81 8.50
N PRO A 466 22.67 22.89 7.76
CA PRO A 466 22.82 24.22 8.33
C PRO A 466 21.58 24.75 9.08
N PHE A 467 20.38 24.54 8.53
CA PHE A 467 19.12 24.94 9.14
C PHE A 467 18.86 24.20 10.45
N LEU A 468 19.01 22.87 10.45
CA LEU A 468 18.85 22.04 11.65
C LEU A 468 19.86 22.39 12.76
N ASN A 469 21.04 22.89 12.39
CA ASN A 469 22.06 23.33 13.35
C ASN A 469 21.90 24.80 13.77
N GLY A 470 20.89 25.52 13.27
CA GLY A 470 20.66 26.94 13.57
C GLY A 470 21.71 27.89 12.97
N THR A 471 22.43 27.43 11.93
CA THR A 471 23.45 28.22 11.21
C THR A 471 22.94 28.83 9.91
N HIS A 472 21.68 28.54 9.56
CA HIS A 472 20.99 29.10 8.42
C HIS A 472 19.53 29.33 8.80
N ASP A 473 19.00 30.52 8.54
CA ASP A 473 17.69 30.91 9.05
C ASP A 473 16.54 30.51 8.11
N GLN A 474 16.80 30.40 6.80
CA GLN A 474 15.76 30.07 5.82
C GLN A 474 15.45 28.57 5.85
N HIS A 475 14.16 28.26 5.83
CA HIS A 475 13.71 26.87 5.79
C HIS A 475 14.06 26.23 4.42
N PRO A 476 14.65 25.02 4.38
CA PRO A 476 15.05 24.34 3.15
C PRO A 476 13.93 24.20 2.10
N GLU A 477 12.69 24.02 2.57
CA GLU A 477 11.50 23.91 1.72
C GLU A 477 11.21 25.18 0.93
N GLY A 478 11.60 26.37 1.41
CA GLY A 478 11.46 27.61 0.64
C GLY A 478 12.21 27.55 -0.69
N TYR A 479 13.43 26.98 -0.69
CA TYR A 479 14.23 26.81 -1.91
C TYR A 479 13.64 25.71 -2.80
N TYR A 480 13.09 24.65 -2.21
CA TYR A 480 12.40 23.59 -2.95
C TYR A 480 11.17 24.14 -3.69
N LEU A 481 10.32 24.93 -3.01
CA LEU A 481 9.17 25.59 -3.63
C LEU A 481 9.60 26.57 -4.73
N ALA A 482 10.70 27.31 -4.53
CA ALA A 482 11.28 28.16 -5.57
C ALA A 482 11.79 27.35 -6.77
N ALA A 483 12.33 26.14 -6.56
CA ALA A 483 12.72 25.24 -7.63
C ALA A 483 11.51 24.77 -8.45
N LEU A 484 10.42 24.35 -7.79
CA LEU A 484 9.21 23.88 -8.47
C LEU A 484 8.61 24.93 -9.41
N GLN A 485 8.71 26.22 -9.07
CA GLN A 485 8.29 27.31 -9.96
C GLN A 485 9.10 27.45 -11.25
N ARG A 486 10.26 26.80 -11.34
CA ARG A 486 11.15 26.80 -12.52
C ARG A 486 11.00 25.56 -13.38
N MET A 487 10.08 24.65 -13.03
CA MET A 487 9.76 23.51 -13.87
C MET A 487 9.01 23.96 -15.13
N GLY A 488 9.53 23.58 -16.30
CA GLY A 488 8.89 23.83 -17.59
C GLY A 488 8.28 22.55 -18.20
N PRO A 489 7.51 22.66 -19.28
CA PRO A 489 6.84 21.52 -19.92
C PRO A 489 7.83 20.45 -20.42
N ASP A 490 9.04 20.86 -20.82
CA ASP A 490 10.09 19.94 -21.28
C ASP A 490 10.83 19.22 -20.15
N PHE A 491 10.41 19.35 -18.88
CA PHE A 491 11.18 18.86 -17.73
C PHE A 491 11.57 17.39 -17.84
N LEU A 492 10.67 16.56 -18.33
CA LEU A 492 10.82 15.11 -18.41
C LEU A 492 11.40 14.60 -19.76
N THR A 493 11.60 15.48 -20.76
CA THR A 493 12.12 15.13 -22.10
C THR A 493 13.59 15.50 -22.33
N ARG A 494 14.30 16.05 -21.32
CA ARG A 494 15.73 16.43 -21.40
C ARG A 494 16.71 15.25 -21.29
N GLY A 495 16.24 14.02 -21.47
CA GLY A 495 17.08 12.81 -21.41
C GLY A 495 17.70 12.61 -20.02
N LEU A 496 19.03 12.48 -19.96
CA LEU A 496 19.75 12.20 -18.72
C LEU A 496 19.54 13.29 -17.66
N ALA A 497 19.40 14.55 -18.10
CA ALA A 497 19.20 15.68 -17.22
C ALA A 497 17.88 15.59 -16.44
N SER A 498 16.81 15.09 -17.07
CA SER A 498 15.52 14.88 -16.40
C SER A 498 15.63 13.90 -15.24
N ILE A 499 16.39 12.81 -15.43
CA ILE A 499 16.61 11.82 -14.37
C ILE A 499 17.42 12.44 -13.23
N GLN A 500 18.48 13.20 -13.53
CA GLN A 500 19.26 13.92 -12.52
C GLN A 500 18.40 14.91 -11.72
N ASP A 501 17.50 15.64 -12.37
CA ASP A 501 16.62 16.61 -11.73
C ASP A 501 15.60 15.91 -10.81
N LEU A 502 15.03 14.79 -11.25
CA LEU A 502 14.17 13.94 -10.41
C LEU A 502 14.94 13.34 -9.23
N LEU A 503 16.21 12.95 -9.43
CA LEU A 503 17.08 12.46 -8.36
C LEU A 503 17.37 13.53 -7.30
N LEU A 504 17.47 14.81 -7.68
CA LEU A 504 17.53 15.93 -6.72
C LEU A 504 16.25 16.00 -5.88
N ILE A 505 15.08 15.83 -6.51
CA ILE A 505 13.78 15.82 -5.79
C ILE A 505 13.71 14.63 -4.83
N CYS A 506 14.05 13.42 -5.28
CA CYS A 506 14.13 12.25 -4.41
C CYS A 506 15.09 12.48 -3.23
N ARG A 507 16.25 13.11 -3.47
CA ARG A 507 17.25 13.37 -2.43
C ARG A 507 16.73 14.35 -1.39
N PHE A 508 16.03 15.41 -1.81
CA PHE A 508 15.37 16.33 -0.88
C PHE A 508 14.26 15.64 -0.07
N GLY A 509 13.47 14.78 -0.72
CA GLY A 509 12.39 14.01 -0.09
C GLY A 509 12.82 13.07 1.05
N ILE A 510 14.10 12.68 1.12
CA ILE A 510 14.62 11.90 2.25
C ILE A 510 14.49 12.68 3.57
N TYR A 511 14.57 14.01 3.51
CA TYR A 511 14.57 14.91 4.66
C TYR A 511 13.20 15.57 4.87
N HIS A 512 12.55 16.02 3.79
CA HIS A 512 11.31 16.80 3.86
C HIS A 512 10.17 16.13 3.09
N ARG A 513 8.94 16.64 3.24
CA ARG A 513 7.82 16.21 2.39
C ARG A 513 8.00 16.84 1.00
N ILE A 514 7.61 16.13 -0.05
CA ILE A 514 7.67 16.62 -1.43
C ILE A 514 6.30 16.63 -2.11
N GLY A 515 5.23 16.31 -1.36
CA GLY A 515 3.85 16.21 -1.84
C GLY A 515 3.58 15.01 -2.77
N THR A 516 4.51 14.05 -2.80
CA THR A 516 4.38 12.78 -3.51
C THR A 516 5.29 11.72 -2.89
N SER A 517 5.04 10.46 -3.19
CA SER A 517 5.90 9.34 -2.84
C SER A 517 7.24 9.40 -3.56
N ILE A 518 8.35 9.24 -2.84
CA ILE A 518 9.70 9.05 -3.45
C ILE A 518 9.71 7.77 -4.30
N TRP A 519 8.94 6.76 -3.90
CA TRP A 519 8.82 5.53 -4.67
C TRP A 519 8.12 5.78 -6.02
N ASP A 520 7.12 6.65 -6.09
CA ASP A 520 6.51 7.03 -7.38
C ASP A 520 7.49 7.80 -8.27
N VAL A 521 8.28 8.73 -7.69
CA VAL A 521 9.30 9.49 -8.42
C VAL A 521 10.41 8.57 -8.94
N VAL A 522 10.94 7.66 -8.12
CA VAL A 522 12.02 6.75 -8.56
C VAL A 522 11.52 5.73 -9.58
N ARG A 523 10.24 5.33 -9.54
CA ARG A 523 9.63 4.52 -10.61
C ARG A 523 9.58 5.25 -11.93
N LEU A 524 9.32 6.56 -11.91
CA LEU A 524 9.43 7.39 -13.12
C LEU A 524 10.89 7.43 -13.62
N CYS A 525 11.86 7.63 -12.72
CA CYS A 525 13.28 7.53 -13.07
C CYS A 525 13.62 6.17 -13.70
N GLY A 526 13.13 5.06 -13.13
CA GLY A 526 13.33 3.71 -13.65
C GLY A 526 12.82 3.55 -15.07
N ARG A 527 11.62 4.06 -15.37
CA ARG A 527 11.07 4.06 -16.75
C ARG A 527 11.92 4.90 -17.71
N LEU A 528 12.38 6.08 -17.30
CA LEU A 528 13.28 6.91 -18.11
C LEU A 528 14.63 6.22 -18.34
N CYS A 529 15.16 5.49 -17.35
CA CYS A 529 16.35 4.63 -17.52
C CYS A 529 16.12 3.51 -18.53
N ILE A 530 14.90 2.94 -18.59
CA ILE A 530 14.56 1.92 -19.59
C ILE A 530 14.48 2.55 -20.98
N GLU A 531 13.72 3.63 -21.12
CA GLU A 531 13.51 4.36 -22.37
C GLU A 531 14.84 4.83 -22.99
N GLN A 532 15.76 5.33 -22.17
CA GLN A 532 17.08 5.80 -22.62
C GLN A 532 18.14 4.68 -22.69
N GLY A 533 17.78 3.42 -22.40
CA GLY A 533 18.72 2.29 -22.45
C GLY A 533 19.88 2.41 -21.45
N LEU A 534 19.68 3.06 -20.29
CA LEU A 534 20.73 3.25 -19.29
C LEU A 534 21.09 1.96 -18.52
N HIS A 535 20.22 0.95 -18.56
CA HIS A 535 20.39 -0.36 -17.92
C HIS A 535 21.18 -1.37 -18.78
N HIS A 536 21.34 -1.09 -20.08
CA HIS A 536 22.13 -1.90 -21.00
C HIS A 536 23.62 -1.52 -20.97
N ASN A 537 24.47 -2.41 -21.50
CA ASN A 537 25.88 -2.15 -21.76
C ASN A 537 26.13 -0.80 -22.48
N ASP A 538 27.32 -0.25 -22.29
CA ASP A 538 27.67 1.02 -22.93
C ASP A 538 27.88 0.85 -24.43
N ASN A 539 27.64 1.93 -25.15
CA ASN A 539 27.87 1.99 -26.58
C ASN A 539 29.31 2.43 -26.86
N ASP A 540 29.99 1.76 -27.79
CA ASP A 540 31.36 2.07 -28.24
C ASP A 540 31.53 3.52 -28.74
N SER A 541 30.43 4.19 -29.11
CA SER A 541 30.48 5.58 -29.60
C SER A 541 30.53 6.67 -28.52
N MET A 542 30.41 6.34 -27.23
CA MET A 542 30.36 7.32 -26.14
C MET A 542 31.76 7.65 -25.58
N ASN A 543 31.98 8.92 -25.19
CA ASN A 543 33.21 9.28 -24.48
C ASN A 543 33.18 8.80 -23.01
N PHE A 544 34.33 8.77 -22.35
CA PHE A 544 34.45 8.19 -21.00
C PHE A 544 33.58 8.92 -19.97
N MET A 545 33.48 10.25 -20.10
CA MET A 545 32.68 11.06 -19.19
C MET A 545 31.18 10.79 -19.36
N GLN A 546 30.71 10.62 -20.59
CA GLN A 546 29.30 10.27 -20.87
C GLN A 546 28.95 8.89 -20.31
N VAL A 547 29.82 7.90 -20.53
CA VAL A 547 29.67 6.55 -19.95
C VAL A 547 29.61 6.63 -18.43
N GLN A 548 30.55 7.35 -17.81
CA GLN A 548 30.59 7.53 -16.37
C GLN A 548 29.29 8.17 -15.85
N MET A 549 28.78 9.22 -16.48
CA MET A 549 27.57 9.89 -16.04
C MET A 549 26.31 9.03 -16.22
N LYS A 550 26.17 8.31 -17.35
CA LYS A 550 25.09 7.32 -17.54
C LYS A 550 25.10 6.30 -16.40
N ARG A 551 26.26 5.71 -16.10
CA ARG A 551 26.41 4.72 -15.02
C ARG A 551 26.10 5.30 -13.65
N ARG A 552 26.62 6.48 -13.30
CA ARG A 552 26.35 7.15 -12.01
C ARG A 552 24.86 7.40 -11.80
N VAL A 553 24.17 7.91 -12.82
CA VAL A 553 22.72 8.17 -12.77
C VAL A 553 21.93 6.87 -12.62
N PHE A 554 22.22 5.86 -13.44
CA PHE A 554 21.53 4.56 -13.34
C PHE A 554 21.68 3.94 -11.96
N TRP A 555 22.91 3.84 -11.45
CA TRP A 555 23.18 3.21 -10.16
C TRP A 555 22.64 4.03 -8.99
N GLN A 556 22.47 5.34 -9.13
CA GLN A 556 21.76 6.16 -8.14
C GLN A 556 20.25 5.84 -8.12
N VAL A 557 19.61 5.70 -9.28
CA VAL A 557 18.21 5.27 -9.38
C VAL A 557 18.04 3.89 -8.74
N TYR A 558 18.95 2.97 -9.06
CA TYR A 558 19.00 1.64 -8.44
C TYR A 558 19.04 1.72 -6.91
N MET A 559 19.91 2.55 -6.32
CA MET A 559 20.01 2.65 -4.86
C MET A 559 18.70 3.11 -4.21
N ILE A 560 18.05 4.14 -4.78
CA ILE A 560 16.80 4.69 -4.23
C ILE A 560 15.66 3.69 -4.42
N ASP A 561 15.57 3.04 -5.57
CA ASP A 561 14.55 2.02 -5.86
C ASP A 561 14.68 0.84 -4.90
N ARG A 562 15.87 0.26 -4.75
CA ARG A 562 16.10 -0.87 -3.83
C ARG A 562 15.76 -0.50 -2.39
N TYR A 563 16.12 0.70 -1.94
CA TYR A 563 15.81 1.13 -0.59
C TYR A 563 14.30 1.31 -0.38
N SER A 564 13.67 2.13 -1.22
CA SER A 564 12.25 2.49 -1.06
C SER A 564 11.33 1.29 -1.26
N SER A 565 11.56 0.49 -2.31
CA SER A 565 10.77 -0.72 -2.59
C SER A 565 10.95 -1.78 -1.50
N THR A 566 12.16 -1.94 -0.94
CA THR A 566 12.39 -2.87 0.18
C THR A 566 11.58 -2.47 1.41
N VAL A 567 11.67 -1.19 1.82
CA VAL A 567 10.96 -0.66 2.99
C VAL A 567 9.44 -0.73 2.81
N LEU A 568 8.94 -0.43 1.61
CA LEU A 568 7.52 -0.50 1.30
C LEU A 568 7.01 -1.93 1.00
N GLY A 569 7.91 -2.91 0.91
CA GLY A 569 7.55 -4.27 0.51
C GLY A 569 7.02 -4.38 -0.92
N LYS A 570 7.45 -3.48 -1.83
CA LYS A 570 7.00 -3.40 -3.22
C LYS A 570 8.04 -4.02 -4.17
N PRO A 571 7.65 -4.47 -5.38
CA PRO A 571 8.58 -4.92 -6.39
C PRO A 571 9.53 -3.80 -6.85
N PHE A 572 10.71 -4.21 -7.29
CA PHE A 572 11.72 -3.33 -7.89
C PHE A 572 11.32 -2.84 -9.29
N SER A 573 11.80 -1.66 -9.68
CA SER A 573 11.49 -1.06 -10.99
C SER A 573 12.12 -1.83 -12.17
N ILE A 574 13.33 -2.34 -11.97
CA ILE A 574 14.09 -3.17 -12.93
C ILE A 574 14.65 -4.33 -12.13
N ASP A 575 14.45 -5.58 -12.57
CA ASP A 575 15.00 -6.78 -11.92
C ASP A 575 16.52 -6.85 -12.13
N ASP A 576 17.28 -7.37 -11.15
CA ASP A 576 18.75 -7.48 -11.26
C ASP A 576 19.20 -8.28 -12.48
N ARG A 577 18.37 -9.22 -12.96
CA ARG A 577 18.66 -10.04 -14.15
C ARG A 577 18.63 -9.26 -15.46
N ASP A 578 17.94 -8.12 -15.47
CA ASP A 578 17.79 -7.26 -16.65
C ASP A 578 18.79 -6.09 -16.64
N ILE A 579 19.76 -6.09 -15.72
CA ILE A 579 20.78 -5.04 -15.57
C ILE A 579 22.10 -5.55 -16.15
N GLU A 580 22.50 -4.97 -17.28
CA GLU A 580 23.78 -5.29 -17.94
C GLU A 580 24.85 -4.22 -17.69
N VAL A 581 24.42 -2.98 -17.42
CA VAL A 581 25.32 -1.83 -17.25
C VAL A 581 26.33 -2.03 -16.11
N GLY A 582 27.61 -1.77 -16.40
CA GLY A 582 28.68 -1.88 -15.40
C GLY A 582 28.67 -0.74 -14.36
N PHE A 583 29.42 -0.92 -13.26
CA PHE A 583 29.60 0.15 -12.26
C PHE A 583 30.30 1.39 -12.84
N PRO A 584 30.08 2.59 -12.29
CA PRO A 584 30.98 3.70 -12.56
C PRO A 584 32.42 3.38 -12.11
N ALA A 585 33.40 4.08 -12.67
CA ALA A 585 34.77 4.03 -12.17
C ALA A 585 34.85 4.67 -10.78
N ASP A 586 35.62 4.05 -9.88
CA ASP A 586 36.02 4.62 -8.59
C ASP A 586 37.20 5.55 -8.82
N ALA A 587 36.92 6.75 -9.33
CA ALA A 587 37.90 7.74 -9.75
C ALA A 587 37.33 9.16 -9.58
N ASN A 588 38.22 10.13 -9.41
CA ASN A 588 37.85 11.54 -9.35
C ASN A 588 37.53 12.08 -10.76
N ASP A 589 36.62 13.05 -10.87
CA ASP A 589 36.23 13.66 -12.14
C ASP A 589 37.44 14.18 -12.94
N GLU A 590 38.44 14.76 -12.26
CA GLU A 590 39.69 15.26 -12.87
C GLU A 590 40.53 14.15 -13.52
N GLU A 591 40.58 12.97 -12.89
CA GLU A 591 41.30 11.80 -13.41
C GLU A 591 40.61 11.26 -14.66
N ILE A 592 39.28 11.24 -14.67
CA ILE A 592 38.48 10.79 -15.82
C ILE A 592 38.64 11.76 -17.01
N VAL A 593 38.64 13.07 -16.75
CA VAL A 593 38.90 14.09 -17.79
C VAL A 593 40.28 13.91 -18.39
N THR A 594 41.30 13.72 -17.54
CA THR A 594 42.69 13.49 -17.98
C THR A 594 42.81 12.20 -18.79
N ALA A 595 42.19 11.11 -18.32
CA ALA A 595 42.21 9.83 -19.02
C ALA A 595 41.51 9.87 -20.38
N ASN A 596 40.40 10.60 -20.49
CA ASN A 596 39.67 10.79 -21.75
C ASN A 596 40.49 11.56 -22.80
N GLN A 597 41.53 12.30 -22.39
CA GLN A 597 42.47 12.97 -23.30
C GLN A 597 43.61 12.06 -23.77
N ILE A 598 43.92 10.99 -23.01
CA ILE A 598 45.13 10.17 -23.19
C ILE A 598 44.82 8.78 -23.77
N SER A 599 43.68 8.18 -23.41
CA SER A 599 43.30 6.80 -23.80
C SER A 599 41.94 6.78 -24.50
N SER A 600 41.78 5.86 -25.45
CA SER A 600 40.50 5.58 -26.12
C SER A 600 39.77 4.36 -25.53
N ASN A 601 40.38 3.60 -24.60
CA ASN A 601 39.75 2.43 -23.97
C ASN A 601 39.51 2.63 -22.46
N PHE A 602 38.23 2.67 -22.07
CA PHE A 602 37.77 2.88 -20.69
C PHE A 602 38.06 1.68 -19.78
N GLU A 603 37.98 0.45 -20.30
CA GLU A 603 38.25 -0.76 -19.52
C GLU A 603 39.73 -0.84 -19.12
N ALA A 604 40.62 -0.43 -20.01
CA ALA A 604 42.05 -0.33 -19.72
C ALA A 604 42.34 0.69 -18.61
N PHE A 605 41.67 1.86 -18.62
CA PHE A 605 41.76 2.87 -17.56
C PHE A 605 41.30 2.32 -16.20
N ARG A 606 40.16 1.62 -16.18
CA ARG A 606 39.63 0.98 -14.97
C ARG A 606 40.60 -0.05 -14.41
N SER A 607 41.18 -0.91 -15.26
CA SER A 607 42.12 -1.94 -14.82
C SER A 607 43.45 -1.37 -14.32
N SER A 608 43.88 -0.22 -14.82
CA SER A 608 45.12 0.44 -14.39
C SER A 608 44.96 1.32 -13.15
N HIS A 609 43.75 1.82 -12.87
CA HIS A 609 43.42 2.72 -11.76
C HIS A 609 42.70 2.02 -10.59
N ALA A 610 43.04 0.76 -10.30
CA ALA A 610 42.69 0.17 -9.01
C ALA A 610 43.54 0.85 -7.92
N THR A 611 43.14 2.05 -7.49
CA THR A 611 43.85 2.84 -6.48
C THR A 611 43.74 2.17 -5.11
N LEU A 612 44.83 2.22 -4.34
CA LEU A 612 44.83 1.89 -2.91
C LEU A 612 44.21 3.03 -2.06
N ASP A 613 43.98 4.20 -2.66
CA ASP A 613 43.46 5.40 -2.03
C ASP A 613 41.97 5.65 -2.35
N THR A 614 41.25 6.26 -1.41
CA THR A 614 39.82 6.60 -1.52
C THR A 614 39.58 7.78 -2.47
N THR A 615 38.54 7.71 -3.29
CA THR A 615 38.12 8.75 -4.24
C THR A 615 36.76 9.35 -3.86
N GLU A 616 36.30 10.37 -4.60
CA GLU A 616 34.94 10.92 -4.42
C GLU A 616 33.80 9.93 -4.75
N MET A 617 34.10 8.83 -5.45
CA MET A 617 33.13 7.80 -5.82
C MET A 617 33.08 6.61 -4.86
N THR A 618 34.05 6.50 -3.95
CA THR A 618 34.23 5.33 -3.08
C THR A 618 33.00 5.06 -2.21
N VAL A 619 32.46 6.09 -1.54
CA VAL A 619 31.26 5.96 -0.69
C VAL A 619 30.04 5.49 -1.49
N PHE A 620 29.88 6.03 -2.70
CA PHE A 620 28.80 5.63 -3.60
C PHE A 620 28.94 4.16 -4.01
N PHE A 621 30.13 3.72 -4.41
CA PHE A 621 30.40 2.33 -4.80
C PHE A 621 30.06 1.34 -3.68
N ILE A 622 30.52 1.61 -2.46
CA ILE A 622 30.24 0.79 -1.28
C ILE A 622 28.73 0.73 -1.00
N SER A 623 28.05 1.87 -1.13
CA SER A 623 26.59 1.97 -0.93
C SER A 623 25.83 1.15 -1.97
N VAL A 624 26.25 1.19 -3.25
CA VAL A 624 25.65 0.38 -4.32
C VAL A 624 25.86 -1.12 -4.05
N ARG A 625 27.07 -1.52 -3.65
CA ARG A 625 27.37 -2.92 -3.32
C ARG A 625 26.50 -3.45 -2.18
N LEU A 626 26.30 -2.66 -1.12
CA LEU A 626 25.37 -3.02 -0.06
C LEU A 626 23.95 -3.23 -0.61
N ARG A 627 23.49 -2.35 -1.50
CA ARG A 627 22.15 -2.44 -2.11
C ARG A 627 21.97 -3.64 -3.03
N GLN A 628 23.05 -4.16 -3.64
CA GLN A 628 23.00 -5.45 -4.33
C GLN A 628 22.77 -6.61 -3.36
N ILE A 629 23.39 -6.58 -2.18
CA ILE A 629 23.11 -7.56 -1.13
C ILE A 629 21.66 -7.41 -0.64
N SER A 630 21.17 -6.18 -0.40
CA SER A 630 19.75 -5.95 -0.06
C SER A 630 18.79 -6.53 -1.10
N SER A 631 19.10 -6.34 -2.39
CA SER A 631 18.32 -6.89 -3.51
C SER A 631 18.29 -8.42 -3.52
N ARG A 632 19.43 -9.05 -3.24
CA ARG A 632 19.54 -10.51 -3.07
C ARG A 632 18.76 -11.01 -1.86
N ILE A 633 18.82 -10.32 -0.71
CA ILE A 633 17.99 -10.66 0.45
C ILE A 633 16.50 -10.67 0.05
N HIS A 634 16.05 -9.65 -0.67
CA HIS A 634 14.66 -9.58 -1.12
C HIS A 634 14.28 -10.71 -2.10
N SER A 635 15.09 -10.91 -3.15
CA SER A 635 14.79 -11.87 -4.23
C SER A 635 14.98 -13.33 -3.81
N ASP A 636 16.00 -13.66 -3.02
CA ASP A 636 16.26 -15.02 -2.53
C ASP A 636 15.13 -15.48 -1.59
N PHE A 637 14.73 -14.63 -0.63
CA PHE A 637 13.63 -14.97 0.28
C PHE A 637 12.27 -15.00 -0.42
N SER A 638 12.04 -14.16 -1.43
CA SER A 638 10.82 -14.23 -2.25
C SER A 638 10.75 -15.55 -3.05
N ARG A 639 11.88 -16.02 -3.60
CA ARG A 639 11.97 -17.33 -4.27
C ARG A 639 11.77 -18.48 -3.30
N LEU A 640 12.36 -18.42 -2.10
CA LEU A 640 12.13 -19.41 -1.05
C LEU A 640 10.65 -19.48 -0.68
N ALA A 641 9.99 -18.34 -0.47
CA ALA A 641 8.56 -18.27 -0.17
C ALA A 641 7.71 -18.98 -1.24
N CYS A 642 7.98 -18.71 -2.52
CA CYS A 642 7.28 -19.36 -3.64
C CYS A 642 7.49 -20.89 -3.67
N ASN A 643 8.69 -21.36 -3.35
CA ASN A 643 9.04 -22.78 -3.39
C ASN A 643 8.44 -23.58 -2.22
N TYR A 644 8.17 -22.97 -1.06
CA TYR A 644 7.64 -23.67 0.13
C TYR A 644 6.12 -23.66 0.27
N LEU A 645 5.42 -22.92 -0.59
CA LEU A 645 3.97 -23.07 -0.76
C LEU A 645 3.58 -24.41 -1.44
N GLN A 646 4.55 -25.22 -1.88
CA GLN A 646 4.33 -26.56 -2.42
C GLN A 646 4.47 -27.66 -1.34
N PRO A 647 3.43 -28.50 -1.09
CA PRO A 647 3.40 -29.46 0.01
C PRO A 647 4.53 -30.51 0.03
N SER A 648 5.12 -30.82 -1.12
CA SER A 648 6.08 -31.93 -1.28
C SER A 648 7.48 -31.67 -0.72
N LYS A 649 7.84 -30.42 -0.39
CA LYS A 649 9.20 -30.03 0.05
C LYS A 649 9.27 -29.37 1.44
N SER A 650 8.19 -29.37 2.22
CA SER A 650 8.10 -28.57 3.47
C SER A 650 9.11 -28.96 4.57
N HIS A 651 9.55 -30.21 4.63
CA HIS A 651 10.48 -30.70 5.67
C HIS A 651 11.94 -30.22 5.48
N LEU A 652 12.34 -29.84 4.26
CA LEU A 652 13.67 -29.28 3.96
C LEU A 652 13.72 -27.76 4.12
N ALA A 653 12.57 -27.10 4.30
CA ALA A 653 12.46 -25.64 4.33
C ALA A 653 13.36 -24.98 5.39
N PRO A 654 13.46 -25.49 6.64
CA PRO A 654 14.33 -24.87 7.62
C PRO A 654 15.80 -24.85 7.20
N GLY A 655 16.31 -25.94 6.63
CA GLY A 655 17.71 -26.05 6.22
C GLY A 655 18.10 -25.02 5.15
N HIS A 656 17.28 -24.87 4.12
CA HIS A 656 17.54 -23.89 3.05
C HIS A 656 17.42 -22.44 3.53
N ILE A 657 16.49 -22.14 4.45
CA ILE A 657 16.39 -20.81 5.05
C ILE A 657 17.65 -20.50 5.88
N PHE A 658 18.15 -21.46 6.68
CA PHE A 658 19.41 -21.28 7.41
C PHE A 658 20.61 -21.13 6.50
N GLN A 659 20.67 -21.90 5.41
CA GLN A 659 21.75 -21.80 4.43
C GLN A 659 21.76 -20.42 3.76
N THR A 660 20.58 -19.95 3.32
CA THR A 660 20.41 -18.64 2.68
C THR A 660 20.76 -17.50 3.66
N LEU A 661 20.24 -17.58 4.89
CA LEU A 661 20.57 -16.67 5.98
C LEU A 661 22.09 -16.61 6.23
N SER A 662 22.75 -17.77 6.34
CA SER A 662 24.18 -17.83 6.64
C SER A 662 25.03 -17.26 5.50
N CYS A 663 24.68 -17.57 4.25
CA CYS A 663 25.37 -17.06 3.06
C CYS A 663 25.26 -15.53 2.98
N LEU A 664 24.05 -14.98 3.14
CA LEU A 664 23.85 -13.53 3.06
C LEU A 664 24.44 -12.79 4.28
N MET A 665 24.51 -13.43 5.46
CA MET A 665 25.24 -12.89 6.61
C MET A 665 26.74 -12.78 6.34
N GLN A 666 27.33 -13.78 5.67
CA GLN A 666 28.73 -13.73 5.25
C GLN A 666 28.97 -12.64 4.21
N ASP A 667 28.08 -12.49 3.23
CA ASP A 667 28.17 -11.42 2.23
C ASP A 667 28.13 -10.02 2.86
N LEU A 668 27.25 -9.82 3.84
CA LEU A 668 27.16 -8.56 4.60
C LEU A 668 28.44 -8.30 5.41
N GLN A 669 29.00 -9.33 6.05
CA GLN A 669 30.25 -9.19 6.80
C GLN A 669 31.42 -8.90 5.85
N TYR A 670 31.50 -9.61 4.72
CA TYR A 670 32.50 -9.36 3.69
C TYR A 670 32.40 -7.93 3.16
N TRP A 671 31.20 -7.42 2.90
CA TRP A 671 31.01 -6.02 2.53
C TRP A 671 31.59 -5.07 3.58
N ARG A 672 31.33 -5.31 4.88
CA ARG A 672 31.84 -4.48 5.97
C ARG A 672 33.37 -4.54 6.09
N ASP A 673 33.95 -5.71 5.94
CA ASP A 673 35.41 -5.94 6.03
C ASP A 673 36.16 -5.23 4.89
N ASN A 674 35.49 -5.01 3.75
CA ASN A 674 36.02 -4.29 2.59
C ASN A 674 35.66 -2.80 2.56
N CYS A 675 34.96 -2.29 3.58
CA CYS A 675 34.72 -0.84 3.70
C CYS A 675 36.02 -0.12 4.12
N PRO A 676 36.44 0.94 3.43
CA PRO A 676 37.66 1.67 3.74
C PRO A 676 37.49 2.49 5.03
N ALA A 677 38.61 2.71 5.70
CA ALA A 677 38.70 3.63 6.83
C ALA A 677 39.19 4.99 6.32
N PHE A 678 38.37 6.02 6.49
CA PHE A 678 38.74 7.40 6.18
C PHE A 678 39.48 7.99 7.39
N PRO A 679 40.77 8.36 7.28
CA PRO A 679 41.54 8.85 8.43
C PRO A 679 40.96 10.14 9.04
N GLN A 680 40.33 10.96 8.20
CA GLN A 680 39.67 12.20 8.60
C GLN A 680 38.29 12.28 7.91
N PRO A 681 37.25 11.64 8.48
CA PRO A 681 35.93 11.64 7.87
C PRO A 681 35.36 13.06 7.86
N LYS A 682 35.06 13.58 6.67
CA LYS A 682 34.52 14.93 6.44
C LYS A 682 33.02 15.00 6.66
N CYS A 683 32.35 13.86 6.53
CA CYS A 683 30.92 13.76 6.73
C CYS A 683 30.52 12.40 7.30
N LEU A 684 29.24 12.27 7.65
CA LEU A 684 28.68 11.03 8.19
C LEU A 684 28.99 9.81 7.29
N TYR A 685 28.93 9.97 5.98
CA TYR A 685 29.02 8.85 5.03
C TYR A 685 30.43 8.25 4.92
N GLU A 686 31.44 8.93 5.46
CA GLU A 686 32.83 8.46 5.53
C GLU A 686 33.13 7.82 6.90
N SER A 687 32.20 7.85 7.86
CA SER A 687 32.45 7.37 9.21
C SER A 687 32.27 5.85 9.33
N GLN A 688 33.14 5.22 10.14
CA GLN A 688 33.03 3.79 10.45
C GLN A 688 31.73 3.46 11.18
N ASP A 689 31.29 4.35 12.08
CA ASP A 689 30.04 4.20 12.82
C ASP A 689 28.82 4.13 11.88
N TRP A 690 28.86 4.83 10.75
CA TRP A 690 27.81 4.77 9.75
C TRP A 690 27.79 3.43 9.01
N TYR A 691 28.95 2.89 8.65
CA TYR A 691 29.04 1.55 8.04
C TYR A 691 28.58 0.44 8.99
N ASP A 692 28.93 0.54 10.28
CA ASP A 692 28.46 -0.41 11.31
C ASP A 692 26.94 -0.35 11.47
N LEU A 693 26.35 0.85 11.42
CA LEU A 693 24.91 1.04 11.47
C LEU A 693 24.21 0.43 10.25
N LEU A 694 24.76 0.65 9.05
CA LEU A 694 24.22 0.06 7.82
C LEU A 694 24.28 -1.47 7.85
N LEU A 695 25.40 -2.03 8.32
CA LEU A 695 25.53 -3.48 8.51
C LEU A 695 24.42 -4.00 9.44
N ALA A 696 24.29 -3.40 10.63
CA ALA A 696 23.30 -3.83 11.61
C ALA A 696 21.86 -3.76 11.06
N ARG A 697 21.54 -2.72 10.29
CA ARG A 697 20.25 -2.57 9.61
C ARG A 697 19.98 -3.70 8.61
N GLU A 698 20.91 -3.98 7.70
CA GLU A 698 20.70 -5.02 6.68
C GLU A 698 20.67 -6.42 7.31
N GLN A 699 21.46 -6.67 8.37
CA GLN A 699 21.38 -7.89 9.17
C GLN A 699 20.01 -8.04 9.84
N LEU A 700 19.44 -6.95 10.35
CA LEU A 700 18.11 -6.94 10.96
C LEU A 700 17.03 -7.26 9.92
N TYR A 701 17.13 -6.66 8.74
CA TYR A 701 16.23 -6.94 7.62
C TYR A 701 16.25 -8.43 7.23
N LEU A 702 17.47 -8.96 7.04
CA LEU A 702 17.70 -10.36 6.68
C LEU A 702 17.14 -11.33 7.73
N VAL A 703 17.43 -11.13 9.01
CA VAL A 703 16.97 -12.05 10.07
C VAL A 703 15.45 -12.00 10.25
N ARG A 704 14.81 -10.82 10.07
CA ARG A 704 13.35 -10.69 10.07
C ARG A 704 12.72 -11.50 8.94
N ARG A 705 13.24 -11.37 7.70
CA ARG A 705 12.79 -12.18 6.55
C ARG A 705 12.94 -13.68 6.79
N ALA A 706 14.02 -14.09 7.45
CA ALA A 706 14.20 -15.48 7.83
C ALA A 706 13.18 -15.95 8.86
N ILE A 707 12.90 -15.16 9.90
CA ILE A 707 11.88 -15.49 10.91
C ILE A 707 10.49 -15.62 10.28
N ASP A 708 10.14 -14.75 9.33
CA ASP A 708 8.84 -14.77 8.67
C ASP A 708 8.58 -16.09 7.93
N LEU A 709 9.61 -16.66 7.27
CA LEU A 709 9.50 -17.93 6.54
C LEU A 709 9.74 -19.18 7.41
N MET A 710 10.22 -19.03 8.64
CA MET A 710 10.52 -20.17 9.51
C MET A 710 9.24 -20.90 9.94
N PRO A 711 9.16 -22.24 9.79
CA PRO A 711 8.06 -23.02 10.34
C PRO A 711 7.99 -22.88 11.87
N LYS A 712 6.86 -22.37 12.36
CA LYS A 712 6.61 -22.14 13.79
C LYS A 712 6.11 -23.43 14.44
N ARG A 713 6.80 -23.94 15.48
CA ARG A 713 6.34 -25.12 16.25
C ARG A 713 5.54 -24.67 17.46
N GLY A 714 4.25 -25.03 17.51
CA GLY A 714 3.34 -24.55 18.56
C GLY A 714 3.21 -23.02 18.58
N GLY A 715 3.26 -22.38 17.41
CA GLY A 715 3.21 -20.92 17.26
C GLY A 715 4.53 -20.19 17.59
N LYS A 716 5.58 -20.90 18.02
CA LYS A 716 6.85 -20.28 18.46
C LYS A 716 7.95 -20.39 17.41
N THR A 717 8.70 -19.30 17.28
CA THR A 717 9.91 -19.21 16.46
C THR A 717 11.05 -20.05 17.08
N PRO A 718 11.88 -20.74 16.29
CA PRO A 718 13.02 -21.49 16.81
C PRO A 718 13.95 -20.62 17.67
N HIS A 719 14.40 -21.16 18.80
CA HIS A 719 15.13 -20.40 19.81
C HIS A 719 16.39 -19.68 19.29
N HIS A 720 17.20 -20.35 18.48
CA HIS A 720 18.47 -19.81 17.99
C HIS A 720 18.28 -18.58 17.07
N ILE A 721 17.28 -18.58 16.20
CA ILE A 721 17.02 -17.45 15.30
C ILE A 721 16.38 -16.27 16.05
N SER A 722 15.55 -16.55 17.08
CA SER A 722 15.05 -15.50 17.98
C SER A 722 16.16 -14.83 18.77
N VAL A 723 17.14 -15.58 19.29
CA VAL A 723 18.30 -15.00 19.99
C VAL A 723 19.18 -14.18 19.05
N LEU A 724 19.39 -14.67 17.83
CA LEU A 724 20.13 -13.92 16.80
C LEU A 724 19.44 -12.60 16.46
N CYS A 725 18.12 -12.63 16.26
CA CYS A 725 17.31 -11.43 16.00
C CYS A 725 17.37 -10.43 17.16
N LEU A 726 17.23 -10.90 18.41
CA LEU A 726 17.35 -10.05 19.59
C LEU A 726 18.71 -9.32 19.63
N ARG A 727 19.81 -10.05 19.41
CA ARG A 727 21.16 -9.49 19.41
C ARG A 727 21.36 -8.43 18.32
N ILE A 728 20.91 -8.72 17.09
CA ILE A 728 21.04 -7.79 15.96
C ILE A 728 20.16 -6.54 16.18
N ALA A 729 18.95 -6.71 16.71
CA ALA A 729 18.06 -5.60 17.02
C ALA A 729 18.64 -4.67 18.08
N LEU A 730 19.20 -5.22 19.17
CA LEU A 730 19.90 -4.45 20.19
C LEU A 730 21.11 -3.72 19.60
N ARG A 731 21.94 -4.40 18.80
CA ARG A 731 23.08 -3.79 18.11
C ARG A 731 22.66 -2.60 17.25
N THR A 732 21.54 -2.71 16.54
CA THR A 732 20.99 -1.61 15.72
C THR A 732 20.61 -0.39 16.58
N ILE A 733 19.93 -0.61 17.70
CA ILE A 733 19.54 0.45 18.65
C ILE A 733 20.76 1.15 19.22
N TRP A 734 21.77 0.39 19.65
CA TRP A 734 22.99 0.92 20.26
C TRP A 734 23.88 1.65 19.25
N ALA A 735 24.05 1.09 18.04
CA ALA A 735 24.82 1.73 16.97
C ALA A 735 24.25 3.10 16.60
N TYR A 736 22.92 3.19 16.42
CA TYR A 736 22.27 4.47 16.12
C TYR A 736 22.37 5.46 17.29
N SER A 737 22.17 4.95 18.51
CA SER A 737 22.27 5.74 19.74
C SER A 737 23.65 6.36 19.95
N ARG A 738 24.72 5.60 19.69
CA ARG A 738 26.11 6.06 19.75
C ARG A 738 26.35 7.18 18.76
N LEU A 739 25.88 7.00 17.53
CA LEU A 739 26.00 7.97 16.45
C LEU A 739 25.22 9.27 16.75
N CYS A 740 24.10 9.19 17.48
CA CYS A 740 23.36 10.37 17.95
C CYS A 740 24.08 11.14 19.06
N GLN A 741 24.79 10.45 19.96
CA GLN A 741 25.55 11.08 21.05
C GLN A 741 26.78 11.85 20.56
N GLN A 742 27.32 11.51 19.39
CA GLN A 742 28.51 12.12 18.80
C GLN A 742 28.22 13.40 17.97
N ARG A 743 26.99 13.97 17.97
CA ARG A 743 26.59 14.95 16.95
C ARG A 743 27.26 16.32 17.03
N PRO A 744 27.65 16.84 15.84
CA PRO A 744 26.65 17.48 14.95
C PRO A 744 26.36 16.78 13.60
N LEU A 745 26.83 15.56 13.33
CA LEU A 745 26.91 15.02 11.95
C LEU A 745 25.71 14.22 11.40
N ILE A 746 24.90 13.54 12.22
CA ILE A 746 23.74 12.80 11.70
C ILE A 746 22.55 13.75 11.43
N THR A 747 21.60 13.37 10.57
CA THR A 747 20.31 14.04 10.40
C THR A 747 19.22 13.03 10.72
N HIS A 748 18.22 13.37 11.53
CA HIS A 748 17.11 12.44 11.81
C HIS A 748 16.21 12.37 10.57
N THR A 749 16.28 11.25 9.86
CA THR A 749 15.44 10.99 8.68
C THR A 749 14.29 10.06 9.06
N ARG A 750 13.20 10.09 8.27
CA ARG A 750 12.08 9.15 8.42
C ARG A 750 12.53 7.69 8.28
N SER A 751 13.54 7.44 7.44
CA SER A 751 14.14 6.10 7.28
C SER A 751 14.86 5.61 8.53
N TYR A 752 15.61 6.48 9.20
CA TYR A 752 16.24 6.11 10.47
C TYR A 752 15.20 5.92 11.58
N PHE A 753 14.09 6.67 11.55
CA PHE A 753 12.98 6.46 12.47
C PHE A 753 12.37 5.06 12.29
N HIS A 754 12.09 4.67 11.04
CA HIS A 754 11.61 3.33 10.70
C HIS A 754 12.57 2.23 11.14
N MET A 755 13.88 2.40 10.91
CA MET A 755 14.90 1.45 11.36
C MET A 755 14.92 1.30 12.89
N MET A 756 14.84 2.40 13.65
CA MET A 756 14.80 2.35 15.11
C MET A 756 13.51 1.69 15.63
N PHE A 757 12.38 2.04 15.02
CA PHE A 757 11.09 1.45 15.37
C PHE A 757 11.06 -0.06 15.11
N THR A 758 11.50 -0.51 13.93
CA THR A 758 11.57 -1.94 13.57
C THR A 758 12.58 -2.70 14.43
N ALA A 759 13.70 -2.10 14.83
CA ALA A 759 14.63 -2.69 15.79
C ALA A 759 13.97 -2.87 17.17
N GLY A 760 13.32 -1.84 17.70
CA GLY A 760 12.59 -1.94 18.97
C GLY A 760 11.48 -2.99 18.94
N LEU A 761 10.68 -3.04 17.86
CA LEU A 761 9.66 -4.08 17.66
C LEU A 761 10.26 -5.49 17.64
N SER A 762 11.43 -5.66 17.02
CA SER A 762 12.13 -6.94 16.98
C SER A 762 12.56 -7.40 18.37
N VAL A 763 13.00 -6.48 19.24
CA VAL A 763 13.29 -6.78 20.65
C VAL A 763 12.02 -7.21 21.39
N LEU A 764 10.93 -6.45 21.26
CA LEU A 764 9.63 -6.77 21.90
C LEU A 764 9.12 -8.15 21.47
N PHE A 765 9.18 -8.46 20.17
CA PHE A 765 8.80 -9.75 19.61
C PHE A 765 9.65 -10.89 20.18
N CYS A 766 10.98 -10.74 20.20
CA CYS A 766 11.88 -11.79 20.69
C CYS A 766 11.64 -12.07 22.17
N VAL A 767 11.45 -11.04 22.99
CA VAL A 767 11.12 -11.18 24.41
C VAL A 767 9.78 -11.90 24.61
N SER A 768 8.79 -11.60 23.77
CA SER A 768 7.44 -12.16 23.92
C SER A 768 7.32 -13.61 23.42
N THR A 769 8.19 -14.04 22.50
CA THR A 769 8.06 -15.34 21.81
C THR A 769 9.16 -16.35 22.13
N ALA A 770 10.34 -15.89 22.56
CA ALA A 770 11.46 -16.79 22.84
C ALA A 770 11.19 -17.65 24.09
N THR A 771 11.45 -18.94 23.97
CA THR A 771 11.17 -19.92 25.03
C THR A 771 12.12 -19.87 26.22
N LYS A 772 13.34 -19.37 26.02
CA LYS A 772 14.40 -19.27 27.04
C LYS A 772 15.28 -18.07 26.69
N ILE A 773 15.20 -16.98 27.43
CA ILE A 773 16.20 -15.90 27.41
C ILE A 773 16.83 -15.91 28.79
N ASP A 774 18.16 -15.84 28.85
CA ASP A 774 18.88 -15.77 30.12
C ASP A 774 18.67 -14.40 30.81
N LYS A 775 19.04 -14.32 32.09
CA LYS A 775 18.85 -13.09 32.89
C LYS A 775 19.55 -11.89 32.26
N GLU A 776 20.72 -12.12 31.69
CA GLU A 776 21.55 -11.12 31.05
C GLU A 776 20.89 -10.59 29.76
N GLY A 777 20.38 -11.47 28.89
CA GLY A 777 19.64 -11.10 27.70
C GLY A 777 18.33 -10.37 27.99
N LEU A 778 17.63 -10.70 29.09
CA LEU A 778 16.44 -9.96 29.52
C LEU A 778 16.79 -8.55 30.03
N SER A 779 17.91 -8.42 30.77
CA SER A 779 18.43 -7.12 31.21
C SER A 779 18.82 -6.24 30.01
N ASP A 780 19.56 -6.81 29.05
CA ASP A 780 19.98 -6.13 27.82
C ASP A 780 18.77 -5.72 26.96
N ALA A 781 17.75 -6.58 26.86
CA ALA A 781 16.49 -6.25 26.18
C ALA A 781 15.77 -5.06 26.83
N SER A 782 15.66 -5.06 28.16
CA SER A 782 15.04 -3.96 28.90
C SER A 782 15.79 -2.64 28.69
N ALA A 783 17.11 -2.63 28.83
CA ALA A 783 17.95 -1.46 28.60
C ALA A 783 17.84 -0.95 27.15
N GLY A 784 17.87 -1.86 26.17
CA GLY A 784 17.70 -1.52 24.76
C GLY A 784 16.35 -0.91 24.43
N LEU A 785 15.25 -1.41 25.02
CA LEU A 785 13.91 -0.86 24.81
C LEU A 785 13.75 0.56 25.39
N ILE A 786 14.29 0.80 26.58
CA ILE A 786 14.32 2.14 27.19
C ILE A 786 15.09 3.09 26.26
N ARG A 787 16.28 2.67 25.83
CA ARG A 787 17.12 3.47 24.95
C ARG A 787 16.45 3.76 23.59
N CYS A 788 15.75 2.78 23.04
CA CYS A 788 14.99 2.91 21.81
C CYS A 788 13.87 3.95 21.96
N GLU A 789 13.08 3.88 23.04
CA GLU A 789 12.01 4.86 23.33
C GLU A 789 12.56 6.28 23.46
N GLU A 790 13.61 6.48 24.27
CA GLU A 790 14.27 7.79 24.43
C GLU A 790 14.73 8.35 23.09
N THR A 791 15.32 7.52 22.25
CA THR A 791 15.82 7.94 20.95
C THR A 791 14.67 8.29 20.00
N LEU A 792 13.61 7.48 19.96
CA LEU A 792 12.42 7.75 19.14
C LEU A 792 11.72 9.06 19.57
N LYS A 793 11.67 9.35 20.87
CA LYS A 793 11.16 10.63 21.41
C LYS A 793 11.96 11.82 20.88
N ASN A 794 13.28 11.76 21.02
CA ASN A 794 14.18 12.82 20.55
C ASN A 794 14.04 13.02 19.02
N MET A 795 13.87 11.94 18.26
CA MET A 795 13.63 12.03 16.82
C MET A 795 12.30 12.71 16.49
N ALA A 796 11.25 12.47 17.27
CA ALA A 796 9.92 13.03 17.06
C ALA A 796 9.82 14.54 17.41
N GLU A 797 10.83 15.11 18.06
CA GLU A 797 10.97 16.57 18.21
C GLU A 797 11.28 17.21 16.85
N GLN A 798 12.13 16.58 16.04
CA GLN A 798 12.50 17.04 14.69
C GLN A 798 11.55 16.49 13.60
N LEU A 799 10.77 15.45 13.92
CA LEU A 799 9.79 14.83 13.02
C LEU A 799 8.40 14.84 13.70
N PRO A 800 7.67 15.96 13.72
CA PRO A 800 6.41 16.07 14.47
C PRO A 800 5.36 15.03 14.09
N SER A 801 5.29 14.65 12.82
CA SER A 801 4.40 13.59 12.31
C SER A 801 4.74 12.19 12.82
N ALA A 802 5.93 11.99 13.40
CA ALA A 802 6.34 10.72 13.99
C ALA A 802 5.76 10.48 15.40
N LYS A 803 5.25 11.53 16.09
CA LYS A 803 4.81 11.48 17.50
C LYS A 803 3.77 10.40 17.79
N GLN A 804 2.84 10.16 16.86
CA GLN A 804 1.85 9.10 17.02
C GLN A 804 2.46 7.70 17.08
N TYR A 805 3.50 7.43 16.26
CA TYR A 805 4.19 6.14 16.25
C TYR A 805 5.00 5.96 17.53
N VAL A 806 5.55 7.03 18.10
CA VAL A 806 6.22 6.98 19.41
C VAL A 806 5.23 6.58 20.51
N ALA A 807 4.04 7.16 20.56
CA ALA A 807 3.02 6.81 21.55
C ALA A 807 2.63 5.32 21.49
N VAL A 808 2.60 4.74 20.29
CA VAL A 808 2.34 3.32 20.06
C VAL A 808 3.47 2.47 20.63
N PHE A 809 4.72 2.82 20.29
CA PHE A 809 5.89 2.12 20.78
C PHE A 809 5.93 2.10 22.31
N GLU A 810 5.63 3.24 22.95
CA GLU A 810 5.56 3.34 24.41
C GLU A 810 4.53 2.38 25.02
N ALA A 811 3.34 2.28 24.41
CA ALA A 811 2.29 1.40 24.90
C ALA A 811 2.71 -0.08 24.80
N LEU A 812 3.29 -0.47 23.67
CA LEU A 812 3.82 -1.83 23.45
C LEU A 812 4.94 -2.16 24.43
N ARG A 813 5.86 -1.21 24.64
CA ARG A 813 6.95 -1.39 25.60
C ARG A 813 6.40 -1.53 27.02
N ARG A 814 5.49 -0.65 27.46
CA ARG A 814 4.90 -0.71 28.82
C ARG A 814 4.27 -2.08 29.10
N ASN A 815 3.54 -2.65 28.15
CA ASN A 815 2.97 -3.98 28.31
C ASN A 815 4.05 -5.08 28.42
N THR A 816 5.06 -5.02 27.56
CA THR A 816 6.14 -6.00 27.54
C THR A 816 7.03 -5.90 28.80
N THR A 817 7.31 -4.68 29.28
CA THR A 817 8.06 -4.42 30.51
C THR A 817 7.32 -4.97 31.73
N ARG A 818 5.99 -4.82 31.85
CA ARG A 818 5.22 -5.47 32.93
C ARG A 818 5.37 -6.99 32.95
N LYS A 819 5.52 -7.63 31.78
CA LYS A 819 5.77 -9.08 31.67
C LYS A 819 7.21 -9.42 32.05
N LEU A 820 8.18 -8.62 31.62
CA LEU A 820 9.59 -8.73 31.99
C LEU A 820 9.80 -8.59 33.51
N ASP A 821 9.19 -7.57 34.12
CA ASP A 821 9.31 -7.29 35.57
C ASP A 821 8.75 -8.45 36.40
N LYS A 822 7.58 -9.02 36.03
CA LYS A 822 7.04 -10.22 36.68
C LYS A 822 7.99 -11.42 36.58
N VAL A 823 8.66 -11.61 35.44
CA VAL A 823 9.63 -12.70 35.25
C VAL A 823 10.90 -12.44 36.06
N LEU A 824 11.38 -11.20 36.11
CA LEU A 824 12.55 -10.79 36.87
C LEU A 824 12.30 -10.84 38.39
N GLU A 825 11.11 -10.46 38.86
CA GLU A 825 10.68 -10.56 40.27
C GLU A 825 10.61 -12.04 40.71
N ASN A 826 10.04 -12.91 39.90
CA ASN A 826 10.03 -14.37 40.16
C ASN A 826 11.46 -14.96 40.20
N LEU A 827 12.37 -14.42 39.37
CA LEU A 827 13.78 -14.81 39.37
C LEU A 827 14.58 -14.17 40.51
N GLN A 828 14.11 -13.06 41.09
CA GLN A 828 14.67 -12.42 42.28
C GLN A 828 14.20 -13.11 43.56
N SER A 829 12.96 -13.62 43.64
CA SER A 829 12.52 -14.47 44.75
C SER A 829 13.35 -15.76 44.83
N ASP A 830 13.74 -16.31 43.67
CA ASP A 830 14.67 -17.46 43.62
C ASP A 830 16.10 -17.10 44.04
N VAL A 831 16.57 -15.87 43.80
CA VAL A 831 17.92 -15.41 44.18
C VAL A 831 18.00 -14.89 45.62
N LEU A 832 16.90 -14.41 46.19
CA LEU A 832 16.80 -14.10 47.63
C LEU A 832 16.96 -15.36 48.50
N SER A 833 16.74 -16.55 47.93
CA SER A 833 17.14 -17.83 48.55
C SER A 833 18.66 -18.11 48.50
N GLN A 834 19.44 -17.33 47.72
CA GLN A 834 20.90 -17.47 47.53
C GLN A 834 21.71 -16.19 47.85
N GLY A 835 21.11 -15.16 48.46
CA GLY A 835 21.84 -14.12 49.20
C GLY A 835 22.68 -13.11 48.40
N LYS A 836 22.25 -12.67 47.21
CA LYS A 836 22.86 -11.48 46.55
C LYS A 836 21.81 -10.48 46.03
N THR A 837 21.84 -9.27 46.56
CA THR A 837 21.05 -8.11 46.13
C THR A 837 21.70 -7.46 44.90
N LEU A 838 20.93 -7.20 43.84
CA LEU A 838 21.40 -6.53 42.61
C LEU A 838 20.89 -5.08 42.58
N GLU A 839 21.80 -4.11 42.67
CA GLU A 839 21.51 -2.69 42.43
C GLU A 839 21.40 -2.42 40.93
N TYR A 840 20.18 -2.20 40.44
CA TYR A 840 19.94 -1.70 39.07
C TYR A 840 20.22 -0.18 39.02
N THR A 841 21.46 0.21 38.74
CA THR A 841 21.85 1.61 38.51
C THR A 841 22.63 1.78 37.19
N ARG A 842 22.87 3.05 36.81
CA ARG A 842 23.64 3.56 35.64
C ARG A 842 24.88 2.76 35.21
N ALA A 843 25.46 1.91 36.05
CA ALA A 843 26.59 1.04 35.74
C ALA A 843 26.23 -0.08 34.74
N GLY A 844 25.07 -0.71 34.85
CA GLY A 844 24.62 -1.75 33.89
C GLY A 844 24.43 -1.20 32.46
N PHE A 845 23.96 0.05 32.36
CA PHE A 845 23.84 0.76 31.08
C PHE A 845 25.18 0.97 30.35
N ARG A 846 26.28 1.23 31.07
CA ARG A 846 27.61 1.36 30.45
C ARG A 846 28.14 0.00 29.97
N GLN A 847 27.93 -1.04 30.76
CA GLN A 847 28.42 -2.39 30.48
C GLN A 847 27.72 -3.05 29.27
N SER A 848 26.40 -2.86 29.12
CA SER A 848 25.65 -3.31 27.93
C SER A 848 26.04 -2.52 26.67
N SER A 849 26.27 -1.20 26.80
CA SER A 849 26.71 -0.36 25.68
C SER A 849 28.06 -0.79 25.11
N GLU A 850 29.02 -1.18 25.96
CA GLU A 850 30.34 -1.66 25.54
C GLU A 850 30.27 -3.04 24.85
N ARG A 851 29.37 -3.91 25.31
CA ARG A 851 29.20 -5.27 24.77
C ARG A 851 28.63 -5.29 23.35
N PHE A 852 27.69 -4.42 23.03
CA PHE A 852 27.08 -4.36 21.70
C PHE A 852 27.82 -3.40 20.74
N SER A 853 28.96 -2.84 21.17
CA SER A 853 29.83 -2.00 20.33
C SER A 853 30.91 -2.74 19.56
N GLU A 854 31.19 -4.01 19.85
CA GLU A 854 32.20 -4.82 19.13
C GLU A 854 31.62 -5.53 17.87
N PRO A 855 32.44 -5.78 16.83
CA PRO A 855 32.04 -6.60 15.69
C PRO A 855 31.70 -8.04 16.12
N LEU A 856 30.71 -8.65 15.46
CA LEU A 856 30.53 -10.10 15.52
C LEU A 856 31.73 -10.75 14.81
N VAL A 857 32.83 -10.96 15.53
CA VAL A 857 33.91 -11.81 15.04
C VAL A 857 33.30 -13.18 14.82
N ALA A 858 33.46 -13.72 13.61
CA ALA A 858 33.20 -15.12 13.35
C ALA A 858 34.22 -15.97 14.14
N SER A 859 34.02 -16.09 15.45
CA SER A 859 34.61 -17.19 16.20
C SER A 859 33.89 -18.45 15.74
N GLY A 860 34.48 -19.11 14.74
CA GLY A 860 34.21 -20.50 14.42
C GLY A 860 34.59 -21.36 15.63
N SER A 861 33.75 -21.40 16.65
CA SER A 861 33.77 -22.42 17.71
C SER A 861 32.54 -22.28 18.62
N SER A 862 31.74 -23.36 18.67
CA SER A 862 30.90 -23.80 19.79
C SER A 862 29.38 -23.57 19.86
N ILE A 863 28.67 -23.11 18.81
CA ILE A 863 27.17 -23.10 18.86
C ILE A 863 26.52 -24.21 17.98
N LEU A 864 27.30 -24.94 17.20
CA LEU A 864 26.79 -26.06 16.38
C LEU A 864 27.42 -27.37 16.85
N GLY A 865 26.64 -28.10 17.66
CA GLY A 865 26.97 -29.46 18.09
C GLY A 865 27.11 -30.40 16.88
N SER A 866 28.28 -31.01 16.80
CA SER A 866 28.73 -32.00 15.82
C SER A 866 27.96 -33.32 15.91
N GLN A 867 27.49 -33.83 14.76
CA GLN A 867 27.58 -35.26 14.43
C GLN A 867 27.80 -35.40 12.92
N CYS A 868 29.06 -35.47 12.51
CA CYS A 868 29.45 -36.23 11.33
C CYS A 868 30.74 -36.97 11.67
N VAL A 869 30.74 -38.23 11.25
CA VAL A 869 31.57 -39.35 11.71
C VAL A 869 33.05 -39.11 11.43
N SER A 870 33.89 -39.35 12.45
CA SER A 870 35.34 -39.40 12.36
C SER A 870 35.83 -40.76 11.82
N GLY A 871 36.88 -40.71 11.00
CA GLY A 871 37.73 -41.84 10.60
C GLY A 871 39.16 -41.33 10.31
N PRO A 872 40.21 -42.11 10.61
CA PRO A 872 41.26 -41.61 11.49
C PRO A 872 42.54 -41.13 10.80
N SER A 873 43.16 -40.16 11.45
CA SER A 873 44.56 -39.73 11.30
C SER A 873 45.54 -40.83 11.70
N THR A 874 46.70 -40.92 11.03
CA THR A 874 48.04 -40.77 11.66
C THR A 874 49.20 -40.98 10.67
N LEU A 875 50.32 -40.33 11.03
CA LEU A 875 51.73 -40.63 10.74
C LEU A 875 52.50 -39.76 9.74
N SER A 876 53.77 -39.62 10.11
CA SER A 876 54.66 -38.48 9.97
C SER A 876 55.82 -38.76 9.01
N THR A 877 56.44 -37.67 8.55
CA THR A 877 57.89 -37.49 8.26
C THR A 877 58.62 -38.42 7.28
N ASN A 878 59.28 -37.76 6.32
CA ASN A 878 60.64 -37.97 5.79
C ASN A 878 60.89 -38.72 4.45
N LEU A 879 61.69 -38.01 3.64
CA LEU A 879 62.66 -38.39 2.59
C LEU A 879 62.18 -38.81 1.17
N ASP A 880 62.53 -37.93 0.23
CA ASP A 880 63.32 -38.15 -0.99
C ASP A 880 63.13 -39.45 -1.80
N ALA A 881 62.60 -39.32 -3.03
CA ALA A 881 63.40 -39.32 -4.28
C ALA A 881 62.56 -39.69 -5.52
N ARG A 882 62.39 -38.68 -6.39
CA ARG A 882 62.33 -38.70 -7.87
C ARG A 882 61.81 -39.94 -8.60
N VAL A 883 60.70 -39.77 -9.34
CA VAL A 883 60.60 -40.06 -10.79
C VAL A 883 59.73 -38.99 -11.47
N GLN A 884 60.05 -38.72 -12.73
CA GLN A 884 59.83 -37.57 -13.62
C GLN A 884 58.39 -37.20 -14.05
N GLU A 885 58.26 -35.90 -14.33
CA GLU A 885 57.54 -35.23 -15.44
C GLU A 885 56.04 -35.51 -15.63
N THR A 886 55.22 -34.52 -15.27
CA THR A 886 54.48 -33.70 -16.24
C THR A 886 54.03 -32.40 -15.56
N ASP A 887 54.29 -31.29 -16.24
CA ASP A 887 54.37 -29.93 -15.70
C ASP A 887 53.04 -29.32 -15.21
N PHE A 888 53.07 -28.82 -13.97
CA PHE A 888 52.26 -27.70 -13.48
C PHE A 888 53.24 -26.68 -12.88
N PRO A 889 53.20 -25.42 -13.32
CA PRO A 889 53.51 -24.33 -12.41
C PRO A 889 52.42 -23.25 -12.41
N GLY A 890 51.94 -22.97 -11.20
CA GLY A 890 51.93 -21.61 -10.67
C GLY A 890 50.76 -20.70 -11.03
N SER A 891 50.18 -20.14 -9.96
CA SER A 891 49.52 -18.83 -9.90
C SER A 891 48.35 -18.59 -10.86
N ILE A 892 47.11 -18.66 -10.33
CA ILE A 892 45.96 -18.05 -11.00
C ILE A 892 45.79 -16.61 -10.48
N PRO A 893 45.87 -15.59 -11.36
CA PRO A 893 45.60 -14.19 -11.02
C PRO A 893 44.12 -13.94 -10.72
N SER A 894 43.87 -12.86 -9.98
CA SER A 894 42.58 -12.22 -9.81
C SER A 894 41.97 -11.84 -11.17
N ASN A 895 40.99 -12.62 -11.64
CA ASN A 895 39.95 -12.25 -12.61
C ASN A 895 39.02 -13.44 -12.80
N LEU A 896 37.75 -13.35 -12.39
CA LEU A 896 36.69 -14.20 -12.93
C LEU A 896 35.36 -13.44 -12.99
N SER A 897 35.07 -12.99 -14.20
CA SER A 897 33.74 -12.80 -14.79
C SER A 897 32.88 -14.05 -14.65
N PHE A 898 31.59 -13.90 -14.35
CA PHE A 898 30.61 -15.00 -14.49
C PHE A 898 29.40 -14.54 -15.30
N VAL A 899 29.31 -15.08 -16.51
CA VAL A 899 28.09 -15.28 -17.31
C VAL A 899 27.72 -16.76 -17.18
N PRO A 900 26.44 -17.16 -17.07
CA PRO A 900 26.04 -18.54 -17.38
C PRO A 900 25.49 -18.64 -18.80
N ALA A 901 25.99 -19.66 -19.51
CA ALA A 901 25.61 -20.02 -20.86
C ALA A 901 24.21 -20.65 -20.96
N VAL A 902 23.60 -20.43 -22.13
CA VAL A 902 22.40 -21.05 -22.67
C VAL A 902 22.72 -22.47 -23.14
N GLU A 903 21.88 -23.45 -22.78
CA GLU A 903 21.74 -24.71 -23.53
C GLU A 903 20.31 -24.87 -24.04
N ARG A 904 20.18 -25.02 -25.37
CA ARG A 904 18.99 -25.44 -26.11
C ARG A 904 19.12 -26.93 -26.46
N ALA A 905 18.05 -27.71 -26.24
CA ALA A 905 17.55 -28.86 -27.01
C ALA A 905 16.56 -29.64 -26.09
N MET A 906 15.40 -30.20 -26.46
CA MET A 906 14.81 -30.59 -27.74
C MET A 906 13.26 -30.49 -27.70
N VAL A 907 12.69 -30.47 -28.91
CA VAL A 907 11.28 -30.57 -29.29
C VAL A 907 10.68 -31.93 -28.89
N GLY A 908 9.45 -31.90 -28.33
CA GLY A 908 8.58 -33.07 -28.16
C GLY A 908 7.12 -32.63 -28.04
N ASN A 909 6.29 -33.06 -29.00
CA ASN A 909 4.88 -32.69 -29.20
C ASN A 909 3.92 -33.29 -28.13
N PRO A 910 2.65 -32.82 -28.05
CA PRO A 910 1.78 -32.94 -26.88
C PRO A 910 1.04 -34.27 -26.81
N ILE A 911 0.82 -34.77 -25.59
CA ILE A 911 -0.12 -35.87 -25.31
C ILE A 911 -1.22 -35.32 -24.39
N THR A 912 -2.42 -35.25 -24.96
CA THR A 912 -3.71 -35.17 -24.28
C THR A 912 -3.93 -36.38 -23.38
N LEU A 913 -4.41 -36.18 -22.14
CA LEU A 913 -5.24 -37.16 -21.43
C LEU A 913 -6.18 -36.47 -20.43
N SER A 914 -7.43 -36.92 -20.49
CA SER A 914 -8.65 -36.45 -19.84
C SER A 914 -8.96 -37.18 -18.53
N HIS A 915 -9.82 -36.52 -17.74
CA HIS A 915 -10.75 -37.05 -16.71
C HIS A 915 -10.24 -37.54 -15.35
N GLY A 916 -10.95 -37.07 -14.31
CA GLY A 916 -10.90 -37.62 -12.95
C GLY A 916 -11.75 -36.84 -11.94
N SER A 917 -13.07 -36.99 -12.03
CA SER A 917 -14.09 -36.52 -11.05
C SER A 917 -14.05 -37.35 -9.75
N ARG A 918 -14.66 -36.80 -8.67
CA ARG A 918 -15.06 -37.38 -7.34
C ARG A 918 -14.14 -36.99 -6.18
N ASN A 919 -14.59 -36.58 -4.99
CA ASN A 919 -15.89 -36.72 -4.31
C ASN A 919 -16.06 -35.66 -3.19
N THR A 920 -17.27 -35.09 -3.14
CA THR A 920 -18.20 -34.86 -1.98
C THR A 920 -17.67 -34.91 -0.54
N CYS A 921 -17.95 -33.84 0.24
CA CYS A 921 -18.55 -33.97 1.57
C CYS A 921 -19.40 -32.73 1.90
N GLY A 922 -20.67 -32.98 2.23
CA GLY A 922 -21.65 -32.01 2.70
C GLY A 922 -21.58 -31.75 4.22
N PRO A 923 -22.63 -31.17 4.83
CA PRO A 923 -22.53 -30.01 5.71
C PRO A 923 -22.47 -30.35 7.20
N ILE A 924 -21.92 -29.43 8.01
CA ILE A 924 -22.14 -29.39 9.46
C ILE A 924 -22.63 -27.98 9.85
N PRO A 925 -23.77 -27.85 10.55
CA PRO A 925 -24.40 -26.57 10.90
C PRO A 925 -23.90 -26.05 12.26
N ALA A 926 -23.86 -24.74 12.44
CA ALA A 926 -23.70 -24.14 13.76
C ALA A 926 -24.53 -22.86 13.88
N THR A 927 -25.75 -23.03 14.37
CA THR A 927 -26.56 -22.00 15.05
C THR A 927 -25.88 -21.61 16.36
N ALA A 928 -25.69 -20.31 16.61
CA ALA A 928 -25.44 -19.79 17.96
C ALA A 928 -26.16 -18.45 18.15
N THR A 929 -27.24 -18.49 18.90
CA THR A 929 -27.94 -17.35 19.51
C THR A 929 -27.11 -16.76 20.65
N PHE A 930 -27.07 -15.43 20.80
CA PHE A 930 -26.58 -14.79 22.04
C PHE A 930 -27.50 -13.66 22.52
N SER A 931 -27.79 -13.73 23.81
CA SER A 931 -28.60 -12.84 24.64
C SER A 931 -27.85 -11.54 25.01
N PRO A 932 -28.56 -10.42 25.24
CA PRO A 932 -27.93 -9.15 25.60
C PRO A 932 -27.69 -9.08 27.11
N GLY A 933 -26.42 -9.11 27.54
CA GLY A 933 -26.12 -9.01 28.97
C GLY A 933 -24.68 -9.28 29.40
N SER A 934 -23.67 -8.75 28.71
CA SER A 934 -22.34 -8.58 29.30
C SER A 934 -21.55 -7.54 28.52
N GLY A 935 -20.91 -6.60 29.23
CA GLY A 935 -20.07 -5.54 28.66
C GLY A 935 -18.73 -6.07 28.14
N PHE A 936 -18.74 -7.01 27.21
CA PHE A 936 -17.57 -7.48 26.48
C PHE A 936 -17.68 -7.03 25.02
N MET A 937 -16.84 -6.08 24.62
CA MET A 937 -16.54 -5.84 23.21
C MET A 937 -15.94 -7.12 22.62
N ASP A 938 -16.51 -7.62 21.53
CA ASP A 938 -15.96 -8.74 20.80
C ASP A 938 -14.72 -8.28 20.00
N TRP A 939 -13.53 -8.61 20.51
CA TRP A 939 -12.24 -8.24 19.94
C TRP A 939 -11.93 -8.92 18.61
N ALA A 940 -12.79 -9.84 18.13
CA ALA A 940 -12.72 -10.40 16.79
C ALA A 940 -13.14 -9.39 15.68
N LEU A 941 -13.85 -8.32 16.03
CA LEU A 941 -14.29 -7.26 15.10
C LEU A 941 -13.21 -6.22 14.77
N LEU A 942 -12.16 -6.10 15.60
CA LEU A 942 -10.91 -5.43 15.22
C LEU A 942 -10.07 -6.47 14.47
N GLY A 943 -10.47 -6.75 13.23
CA GLY A 943 -9.78 -7.70 12.37
C GLY A 943 -8.29 -7.38 12.28
N ASP A 944 -7.48 -8.40 12.00
CA ASP A 944 -6.03 -8.27 11.86
C ASP A 944 -5.64 -7.11 10.90
N GLU A 945 -6.53 -6.69 9.99
CA GLU A 945 -6.38 -5.57 9.04
C GLU A 945 -5.95 -4.23 9.69
N ALA A 946 -6.44 -3.90 10.88
CA ALA A 946 -6.04 -2.65 11.56
C ALA A 946 -4.57 -2.68 12.03
N LEU A 947 -4.02 -3.88 12.26
CA LEU A 947 -2.65 -4.11 12.72
C LEU A 947 -1.68 -4.27 11.54
N TRP A 948 -2.13 -4.91 10.45
CA TRP A 948 -1.44 -4.94 9.15
C TRP A 948 -1.14 -3.52 8.63
N ASN A 949 -2.03 -2.57 8.91
CA ASN A 949 -1.88 -1.18 8.48
C ASN A 949 -0.71 -0.44 9.13
N MET A 950 -0.14 -0.87 10.27
CA MET A 950 0.80 -0.01 11.00
C MET A 950 2.25 -0.05 10.51
N GLU A 951 2.83 -1.23 10.31
CA GLU A 951 4.17 -1.33 9.69
C GLU A 951 4.10 -0.87 8.23
N SER A 952 2.99 -1.16 7.53
CA SER A 952 2.72 -0.61 6.20
C SER A 952 2.58 0.92 6.22
N ALA A 953 1.81 1.50 7.14
CA ALA A 953 1.66 2.95 7.28
C ALA A 953 2.94 3.62 7.73
N LEU A 954 3.80 2.93 8.48
CA LEU A 954 5.14 3.43 8.80
C LEU A 954 6.02 3.44 7.55
N GLY A 955 5.96 2.40 6.71
CA GLY A 955 6.61 2.40 5.39
C GLY A 955 6.12 3.54 4.50
N GLU A 956 4.79 3.71 4.39
CA GLU A 956 4.15 4.80 3.63
C GLU A 956 4.44 6.18 4.26
N TYR A 957 4.61 6.28 5.58
CA TYR A 957 5.10 7.49 6.24
C TYR A 957 6.53 7.85 5.82
N VAL A 958 7.40 6.86 5.59
CA VAL A 958 8.76 7.13 5.14
C VAL A 958 8.81 7.53 3.67
N TYR A 959 8.08 6.80 2.81
CA TYR A 959 8.27 6.87 1.35
C TYR A 959 6.99 7.01 0.52
N GLY A 960 5.82 6.94 1.11
CA GLY A 960 4.50 6.81 0.45
C GLY A 960 3.62 8.05 0.41
N ASP A 961 3.87 9.02 1.31
CA ASP A 961 3.04 10.21 1.54
C ASP A 961 1.58 9.90 1.94
N PRO A 962 1.25 9.83 3.24
CA PRO A 962 -0.05 9.38 3.74
C PRO A 962 -1.20 10.38 3.49
N GLU A 963 -0.90 11.63 3.12
CA GLU A 963 -1.88 12.65 2.78
C GLU A 963 -1.89 12.83 1.25
N ARG A 964 -2.69 12.06 0.52
CA ARG A 964 -3.01 12.39 -0.89
C ARG A 964 -3.83 13.69 -0.93
N HIS A 965 -3.16 14.82 -0.81
CA HIS A 965 -3.60 16.11 -1.31
C HIS A 965 -2.86 16.40 -2.62
N ILE A 966 -3.64 16.35 -3.70
CA ILE A 966 -3.32 16.86 -5.04
C ILE A 966 -2.76 18.27 -4.87
N ALA A 967 -1.46 18.47 -5.11
CA ALA A 967 -0.88 19.81 -5.28
C ALA A 967 0.53 19.80 -5.90
N ALA A 968 1.38 18.81 -5.62
CA ALA A 968 2.80 18.91 -6.00
C ALA A 968 3.18 18.25 -7.33
N LEU A 969 2.30 17.41 -7.91
CA LEU A 969 2.50 16.77 -9.21
C LEU A 969 1.75 17.46 -10.36
N ASP A 970 0.91 18.47 -10.08
CA ASP A 970 0.24 19.26 -11.12
C ASP A 970 1.25 20.09 -11.94
N THR A 971 2.48 20.27 -11.45
CA THR A 971 3.61 20.87 -12.21
C THR A 971 4.37 19.88 -13.09
N PHE A 972 4.03 18.58 -13.04
CA PHE A 972 4.57 17.53 -13.90
C PHE A 972 3.61 17.14 -15.05
N GLU A 973 2.58 17.95 -15.31
CA GLU A 973 1.72 17.82 -16.50
C GLU A 973 2.49 18.24 -17.76
N PHE A 974 2.84 17.23 -18.56
CA PHE A 974 3.30 17.39 -19.93
C PHE A 974 2.23 18.09 -20.79
N GLN A 975 2.59 19.21 -21.42
CA GLN A 975 1.91 19.75 -22.60
C GLN A 975 2.35 19.01 -23.87
#